data_AF-A0AA36HXC5-F1
#
_entry.id   AF-A0AA36HXC5-F1
#
_cell.length_a   1.000
_cell.length_b   1.000
_cell.length_c   1.000
_cell.angle_alpha   90.00
_cell.angle_beta   90.00
_cell.angle_gamma   90.00
#
_symmetry.space_group_name_H-M   'P 1'
#
loop_
_entity.id
_entity.type
_entity.pdbx_description
1 polymer ?
#
loop_
_entity_poly.entity_id
_entity_poly.type
_entity_poly.pdbx_seq_one_letter_code
_entity_poly.pdbx_strand_id
1 'polypeptide(L)'
;MAEHVVDGDVQPVGMAQPLVRQGSHGRSRVFLDAEEMKQKVKEALAKPSYNVFDFYHRTGFFQWLAKSSIFESLTLGVIGLNALWLAYDTNSNNADSLLTARLEFQIAEIFFCTYYTMEWYIRFMAFERKCNTMRDGWFVFDSILVFLMVGETVVMTLLMLIMGPGGPISMDLGNASILRLFRLLRLSRMARMLRSMPELMILIKGMAAATTSVFFIMCLQLILLYVFAIAFTQLAAGTQMGAYYFPNVLHSMYTLLLYGTFLDNLADFCDGVAAESSLCLALVFVFVLLSACTVLNMLIGILCEVVSAVTAVEKEEMTVLFVTNKLQRVLKKLDKNNDGHLCKDEFMKILEEPEAARALEEVGVDPVSVVDFADFIFGQDDEEGSENLSFSKFMEILLTLRQDNKATIRDMISLRSHVKGQLDKLVNQLCREVPQMSPRSLKAHHTGGEGSLLLRDDAQFVFGGDAVDHYSGDLRILEDLLTLKKQYSDRVHFVIGNRDVNKLRLPFELSERFISTWPLQEHPGVYWLEEEDRPKNCIPEAGNHAAEHLKWILARTMGAPRAFERRREELQRGGAEVDDAAVVQSFVQEARPGGLLFEYLTLAELAVKVGDSLFVHGGLPRSGLEWRPGWLPPSGESLPLDAWLQGLADFKSRQLAQILEPGPGPLPEDSWSMRGGYDHPQPGAALMQYMMRDLPDGSRQPSIIYNGFLGDDYQPLELDASSRQWLREGGVRRVVAGHLPHGDSPLILVYEDITVITADISYASEVVWEAEDETSRDQAVCEVLLGEEGRVHGALATGCPFEARLDDPLLGTLRGEHAEWRVKGRADGRLILSKNDKWDFTCRLE
;
A
#
# COMPACT_ATOMS: atom_id res chain seq x y z
N MET A 1 -6.89 32.76 38.94
CA MET A 1 -8.33 32.68 38.64
C MET A 1 -8.43 32.33 37.16
N ALA A 2 -9.03 31.16 36.90
CA ALA A 2 -9.39 30.52 35.63
C ALA A 2 -8.96 31.18 34.29
N GLU A 3 -8.37 30.40 33.38
CA GLU A 3 -9.11 29.81 32.24
C GLU A 3 -8.20 29.04 31.25
N HIS A 4 -8.67 27.84 30.93
CA HIS A 4 -8.62 27.12 29.64
C HIS A 4 -7.30 26.66 29.00
N VAL A 5 -7.03 25.38 29.29
CA VAL A 5 -6.41 24.35 28.44
C VAL A 5 -7.27 24.12 27.19
N VAL A 6 -6.63 24.02 26.01
CA VAL A 6 -7.20 23.43 24.79
C VAL A 6 -6.21 22.37 24.29
N ASP A 7 -6.55 21.11 24.53
CA ASP A 7 -6.01 19.94 23.86
C ASP A 7 -6.56 19.89 22.42
N GLY A 8 -5.67 19.76 21.45
CA GLY A 8 -5.99 19.41 20.06
C GLY A 8 -5.48 18.01 19.76
N ASP A 9 -6.36 17.03 19.89
CA ASP A 9 -6.13 15.62 19.55
C ASP A 9 -5.72 15.45 18.08
N VAL A 10 -4.56 14.81 17.89
CA VAL A 10 -4.02 14.31 16.63
C VAL A 10 -4.85 13.10 16.18
N GLN A 11 -5.50 13.20 15.02
CA GLN A 11 -6.16 12.07 14.36
C GLN A 11 -5.14 11.20 13.60
N PRO A 12 -5.30 9.87 13.58
CA PRO A 12 -4.49 8.97 12.76
C PRO A 12 -4.94 9.04 11.29
N VAL A 13 -4.03 9.49 10.41
CA VAL A 13 -4.24 9.50 8.96
C VAL A 13 -4.32 8.07 8.44
N GLY A 14 -5.44 7.76 7.76
CA GLY A 14 -5.72 6.45 7.19
C GLY A 14 -4.81 6.14 6.00
N MET A 15 -4.32 4.90 5.97
CA MET A 15 -3.57 4.32 4.84
C MET A 15 -4.39 4.43 3.54
N ALA A 16 -3.88 5.20 2.59
CA ALA A 16 -4.32 5.15 1.20
C ALA A 16 -3.73 3.91 0.54
N GLN A 17 -4.59 3.05 -0.01
CA GLN A 17 -4.17 1.93 -0.86
C GLN A 17 -3.66 2.49 -2.20
N PRO A 18 -2.51 2.04 -2.72
CA PRO A 18 -2.04 2.48 -4.03
C PRO A 18 -2.86 1.82 -5.13
N LEU A 19 -3.47 2.66 -5.97
CA LEU A 19 -4.12 2.27 -7.22
C LEU A 19 -3.05 1.81 -8.21
N VAL A 20 -2.86 0.49 -8.29
CA VAL A 20 -2.13 -0.15 -9.39
C VAL A 20 -2.86 0.17 -10.70
N ARG A 21 -2.34 1.09 -11.52
CA ARG A 21 -2.75 1.21 -12.93
C ARG A 21 -2.13 0.07 -13.72
N GLN A 22 -2.77 -1.10 -13.67
CA GLN A 22 -2.59 -2.11 -14.71
C GLN A 22 -3.26 -1.60 -15.98
N GLY A 23 -2.45 -1.14 -16.93
CA GLY A 23 -2.85 -1.02 -18.33
C GLY A 23 -3.03 -2.41 -18.93
N SER A 24 -4.17 -3.03 -18.65
CA SER A 24 -4.69 -4.12 -19.50
C SER A 24 -5.98 -3.63 -20.14
N HIS A 25 -6.03 -3.61 -21.47
CA HIS A 25 -7.26 -3.43 -22.22
C HIS A 25 -8.18 -4.63 -21.98
N GLY A 26 -8.91 -4.61 -20.85
CA GLY A 26 -9.98 -5.54 -20.57
C GLY A 26 -11.18 -5.23 -21.46
N ARG A 27 -11.36 -6.01 -22.53
CA ARG A 27 -12.64 -6.11 -23.22
C ARG A 27 -13.73 -6.41 -22.20
N SER A 28 -14.67 -5.48 -22.00
CA SER A 28 -15.88 -5.71 -21.23
C SER A 28 -16.61 -6.93 -21.82
N ARG A 29 -16.62 -8.03 -21.06
CA ARG A 29 -17.37 -9.24 -21.43
C ARG A 29 -18.85 -8.95 -21.16
N VAL A 30 -19.65 -9.03 -22.21
CA VAL A 30 -21.08 -8.66 -22.22
C VAL A 30 -21.97 -9.67 -21.47
N PHE A 31 -21.45 -10.85 -21.10
CA PHE A 31 -22.16 -11.87 -20.35
C PHE A 31 -21.45 -12.16 -19.02
N LEU A 32 -22.19 -12.05 -17.92
CA LEU A 32 -21.76 -12.49 -16.60
C LEU A 32 -21.65 -14.02 -16.60
N ASP A 33 -20.49 -14.54 -16.20
CA ASP A 33 -20.26 -15.97 -16.09
C ASP A 33 -21.10 -16.53 -14.92
N ALA A 34 -21.90 -17.55 -15.17
CA ALA A 34 -22.73 -18.19 -14.14
C ALA A 34 -21.88 -18.72 -12.98
N GLU A 35 -20.63 -19.09 -13.23
CA GLU A 35 -19.67 -19.47 -12.19
C GLU A 35 -19.14 -18.27 -11.41
N GLU A 36 -19.01 -17.10 -12.03
CA GLU A 36 -18.63 -15.86 -11.33
C GLU A 36 -19.78 -15.36 -10.44
N MET A 37 -21.04 -15.54 -10.85
CA MET A 37 -22.19 -15.22 -10.00
C MET A 37 -22.31 -16.19 -8.82
N LYS A 38 -22.16 -17.51 -9.06
CA LYS A 38 -22.08 -18.51 -7.98
C LYS A 38 -20.94 -18.22 -7.03
N GLN A 39 -19.78 -17.81 -7.54
CA GLN A 39 -18.61 -17.50 -6.73
C GLN A 39 -18.81 -16.20 -5.93
N LYS A 40 -19.40 -15.15 -6.52
CA LYS A 40 -19.79 -13.92 -5.79
C LYS A 40 -20.84 -14.17 -4.70
N VAL A 41 -21.77 -15.08 -4.95
CA VAL A 41 -22.78 -15.51 -3.98
C VAL A 41 -22.15 -16.35 -2.87
N LYS A 42 -21.26 -17.30 -3.20
CA LYS A 42 -20.47 -18.06 -2.22
C LYS A 42 -19.56 -17.14 -1.39
N GLU A 43 -18.92 -16.15 -1.99
CA GLU A 43 -18.12 -15.13 -1.30
C GLU A 43 -18.99 -14.20 -0.42
N ALA A 44 -20.24 -13.94 -0.81
CA ALA A 44 -21.19 -13.20 0.01
C ALA A 44 -21.70 -14.03 1.21
N LEU A 45 -21.82 -15.35 1.05
CA LEU A 45 -22.19 -16.31 2.10
C LEU A 45 -21.00 -16.66 3.02
N ALA A 46 -19.76 -16.63 2.51
CA ALA A 46 -18.53 -16.94 3.25
C ALA A 46 -17.95 -15.75 4.04
N LYS A 47 -18.39 -14.51 3.75
CA LYS A 47 -18.11 -13.37 4.64
C LYS A 47 -18.87 -13.58 5.95
N PRO A 48 -18.23 -13.38 7.13
CA PRO A 48 -18.96 -13.41 8.39
C PRO A 48 -20.16 -12.47 8.27
N SER A 49 -21.34 -12.96 8.63
CA SER A 49 -22.60 -12.22 8.50
C SER A 49 -22.39 -10.81 9.04
N TYR A 50 -22.46 -9.81 8.16
CA TYR A 50 -22.26 -8.41 8.53
C TYR A 50 -23.09 -8.08 9.77
N ASN A 51 -22.43 -7.86 10.90
CA ASN A 51 -23.11 -7.57 12.15
C ASN A 51 -22.83 -6.11 12.52
N VAL A 52 -23.85 -5.27 12.42
CA VAL A 52 -23.78 -3.84 12.78
C VAL A 52 -23.31 -3.66 14.23
N PHE A 53 -23.56 -4.67 15.07
CA PHE A 53 -23.18 -4.71 16.48
C PHE A 53 -21.67 -4.73 16.74
N ASP A 54 -20.85 -5.04 15.74
CA ASP A 54 -19.38 -5.03 15.82
C ASP A 54 -18.81 -3.61 15.78
N PHE A 55 -19.59 -2.65 15.27
CA PHE A 55 -19.22 -1.23 15.21
C PHE A 55 -19.73 -0.44 16.42
N TYR A 56 -20.41 -1.11 17.36
CA TYR A 56 -20.98 -0.46 18.55
C TYR A 56 -19.96 -0.42 19.69
N HIS A 57 -20.13 0.56 20.60
CA HIS A 57 -19.34 0.62 21.83
C HIS A 57 -19.37 -0.72 22.59
N ARG A 58 -18.25 -1.09 23.21
CA ARG A 58 -18.13 -2.35 23.98
C ARG A 58 -19.04 -2.38 25.23
N THR A 59 -19.34 -1.21 25.81
CA THR A 59 -20.22 -1.04 26.97
C THR A 59 -21.06 0.23 26.81
N GLY A 60 -22.30 0.24 27.33
CA GLY A 60 -23.14 1.44 27.38
C GLY A 60 -24.64 1.18 27.24
N PHE A 61 -25.46 2.12 27.73
CA PHE A 61 -26.92 2.01 27.70
C PHE A 61 -27.49 1.96 26.27
N PHE A 62 -27.02 2.83 25.37
CA PHE A 62 -27.51 2.90 23.99
C PHE A 62 -27.19 1.66 23.17
N GLN A 63 -25.99 1.09 23.36
CA GLN A 63 -25.62 -0.18 22.72
C GLN A 63 -26.42 -1.35 23.31
N TRP A 64 -26.60 -1.41 24.63
CA TRP A 64 -27.43 -2.43 25.27
C TRP A 64 -28.87 -2.40 24.74
N LEU A 65 -29.47 -1.21 24.62
CA LEU A 65 -30.81 -1.04 24.09
C LEU A 65 -30.89 -1.40 22.59
N ALA A 66 -29.91 -0.97 21.79
CA ALA A 66 -29.87 -1.24 20.36
C ALA A 66 -29.68 -2.73 20.01
N LYS A 67 -29.02 -3.52 20.87
CA LYS A 67 -28.85 -4.98 20.69
C LYS A 67 -30.02 -5.80 21.27
N SER A 68 -31.02 -5.17 21.87
CA SER A 68 -32.13 -5.88 22.50
C SER A 68 -33.10 -6.45 21.46
N SER A 69 -33.40 -7.75 21.55
CA SER A 69 -34.38 -8.43 20.68
C SER A 69 -35.80 -7.87 20.84
N ILE A 70 -36.11 -7.32 22.01
CA ILE A 70 -37.39 -6.65 22.29
C ILE A 70 -37.46 -5.34 21.48
N PHE A 71 -36.37 -4.58 21.44
CA PHE A 71 -36.30 -3.34 20.66
C PHE A 71 -36.45 -3.62 19.16
N GLU A 72 -35.76 -4.64 18.65
CA GLU A 72 -35.87 -5.08 17.25
C GLU A 72 -37.29 -5.54 16.87
N SER A 73 -37.91 -6.37 17.72
CA SER A 73 -39.28 -6.84 17.51
C SER A 73 -40.31 -5.71 17.57
N LEU A 74 -40.09 -4.74 18.48
CA LEU A 74 -40.93 -3.54 18.58
C LEU A 74 -40.83 -2.67 17.33
N THR A 75 -39.61 -2.42 16.85
CA THR A 75 -39.36 -1.67 15.61
C THR A 75 -40.04 -2.32 14.42
N LEU A 76 -39.93 -3.65 14.29
CA LEU A 76 -40.61 -4.40 13.23
C LEU A 76 -42.14 -4.26 13.32
N GLY A 77 -42.70 -4.34 14.52
CA GLY A 77 -44.12 -4.10 14.77
C GLY A 77 -44.57 -2.69 14.38
N VAL A 78 -43.76 -1.67 14.67
CA VAL A 78 -44.05 -0.28 14.28
C VAL A 78 -43.97 -0.08 12.77
N ILE A 79 -43.04 -0.73 12.07
CA ILE A 79 -42.98 -0.75 10.59
C ILE A 79 -44.26 -1.37 10.01
N GLY A 80 -44.69 -2.52 10.52
CA GLY A 80 -45.93 -3.17 10.08
C GLY A 80 -47.17 -2.30 10.33
N LEU A 81 -47.25 -1.67 11.51
CA LEU A 81 -48.32 -0.74 11.84
C LEU A 81 -48.32 0.50 10.93
N ASN A 82 -47.14 1.03 10.60
CA ASN A 82 -47.01 2.17 9.69
C ASN A 82 -47.47 1.83 8.26
N ALA A 83 -47.17 0.62 7.77
CA ALA A 83 -47.63 0.17 6.46
C ALA A 83 -49.16 0.07 6.40
N LEU A 84 -49.80 -0.49 7.43
CA LEU A 84 -51.26 -0.54 7.53
C LEU A 84 -51.87 0.87 7.67
N TRP A 85 -51.22 1.73 8.44
CA TRP A 85 -51.63 3.12 8.62
C TRP A 85 -51.61 3.90 7.31
N LEU A 86 -50.59 3.70 6.47
CA LEU A 86 -50.46 4.37 5.19
C LEU A 86 -51.62 4.05 4.24
N ALA A 87 -52.12 2.81 4.25
CA ALA A 87 -53.31 2.43 3.49
C ALA A 87 -54.57 3.14 4.02
N TYR A 88 -54.70 3.25 5.36
CA TYR A 88 -55.80 3.97 5.98
C TYR A 88 -55.75 5.49 5.73
N ASP A 89 -54.56 6.10 5.83
CA ASP A 89 -54.30 7.51 5.52
C ASP A 89 -54.64 7.82 4.07
N THR A 90 -54.17 7.01 3.12
CA THR A 90 -54.42 7.20 1.68
C THR A 90 -55.93 7.19 1.35
N ASN A 91 -56.71 6.36 2.03
CA ASN A 91 -58.14 6.21 1.75
C ASN A 91 -59.02 7.19 2.53
N SER A 92 -58.59 7.64 3.71
CA SER A 92 -59.44 8.34 4.68
C SER A 92 -59.00 9.79 4.95
N ASN A 93 -57.79 10.18 4.53
CA ASN A 93 -57.25 11.52 4.73
C ASN A 93 -57.36 12.38 3.45
N ASN A 94 -58.33 13.28 3.43
CA ASN A 94 -58.56 14.20 2.31
C ASN A 94 -57.91 15.59 2.50
N ALA A 95 -57.09 15.77 3.55
CA ALA A 95 -56.50 17.06 3.85
C ALA A 95 -55.27 17.34 2.99
N ASP A 96 -55.15 18.58 2.52
CA ASP A 96 -54.03 19.00 1.68
C ASP A 96 -52.72 19.17 2.44
N SER A 97 -52.80 19.26 3.76
CA SER A 97 -51.68 19.45 4.66
C SER A 97 -51.86 18.77 6.00
N LEU A 98 -50.75 18.48 6.69
CA LEU A 98 -50.80 17.92 8.04
C LEU A 98 -51.53 18.84 9.02
N LEU A 99 -51.37 20.17 8.91
CA LEU A 99 -52.05 21.14 9.77
C LEU A 99 -53.57 21.17 9.58
N THR A 100 -54.06 20.84 8.38
CA THR A 100 -55.49 20.80 8.05
C THR A 100 -56.10 19.40 8.22
N ALA A 101 -55.27 18.38 8.47
CA ALA A 101 -55.70 17.01 8.69
C ALA A 101 -56.41 16.85 10.05
N ARG A 102 -57.29 15.86 10.16
CA ARG A 102 -57.94 15.52 11.43
C ARG A 102 -56.91 15.11 12.48
N LEU A 103 -57.23 15.30 13.76
CA LEU A 103 -56.29 15.09 14.87
C LEU A 103 -55.69 13.68 14.88
N GLU A 104 -56.45 12.65 14.51
CA GLU A 104 -55.93 11.28 14.41
C GLU A 104 -54.77 11.12 13.42
N PHE A 105 -54.80 11.83 12.27
CA PHE A 105 -53.73 11.77 11.27
C PHE A 105 -52.50 12.57 11.71
N GLN A 106 -52.70 13.71 12.39
CA GLN A 106 -51.60 14.49 12.95
C GLN A 106 -50.86 13.71 14.03
N ILE A 107 -51.60 13.08 14.96
CA ILE A 107 -51.03 12.31 16.07
C ILE A 107 -50.24 11.11 15.54
N ALA A 108 -50.81 10.36 14.59
CA ALA A 108 -50.14 9.20 14.03
C ALA A 108 -48.85 9.59 13.28
N GLU A 109 -48.90 10.65 12.49
CA GLU A 109 -47.73 11.10 11.73
C GLU A 109 -46.58 11.54 12.63
N ILE A 110 -46.88 12.34 13.66
CA ILE A 110 -45.90 12.77 14.66
C ILE A 110 -45.38 11.58 15.45
N PHE A 111 -46.24 10.62 15.81
CA PHE A 111 -45.85 9.39 16.49
C PHE A 111 -44.82 8.60 15.68
N PHE A 112 -45.09 8.31 14.41
CA PHE A 112 -44.16 7.58 13.56
C PHE A 112 -42.86 8.37 13.34
N CYS A 113 -42.94 9.66 13.03
CA CYS A 113 -41.76 10.51 12.85
C CYS A 113 -40.88 10.53 14.10
N THR A 114 -41.48 10.67 15.29
CA THR A 114 -40.78 10.70 16.57
C THR A 114 -40.14 9.35 16.87
N TYR A 115 -40.87 8.26 16.68
CA TYR A 115 -40.37 6.91 16.92
C TYR A 115 -39.15 6.61 16.05
N TYR A 116 -39.23 6.86 14.74
CA TYR A 116 -38.12 6.58 13.83
C TYR A 116 -36.91 7.51 14.05
N THR A 117 -37.15 8.76 14.43
CA THR A 117 -36.05 9.68 14.80
C THR A 117 -35.36 9.20 16.08
N MET A 118 -36.14 8.71 17.05
CA MET A 118 -35.63 8.16 18.32
C MET A 118 -34.86 6.85 18.11
N GLU A 119 -35.38 5.94 17.27
CA GLU A 119 -34.70 4.71 16.87
C GLU A 119 -33.36 5.01 16.18
N TRP A 120 -33.37 5.92 15.21
CA TRP A 120 -32.18 6.38 14.51
C TRP A 120 -31.15 6.98 15.48
N TYR A 121 -31.60 7.82 16.42
CA TYR A 121 -30.75 8.43 17.43
C TYR A 121 -30.10 7.39 18.36
N ILE A 122 -30.87 6.39 18.84
CA ILE A 122 -30.33 5.30 19.65
C ILE A 122 -29.25 4.54 18.88
N ARG A 123 -29.52 4.17 17.63
CA ARG A 123 -28.56 3.44 16.79
C ARG A 123 -27.32 4.29 16.49
N PHE A 124 -27.47 5.59 16.23
CA PHE A 124 -26.35 6.52 16.04
C PHE A 124 -25.47 6.62 17.29
N MET A 125 -26.08 6.70 18.47
CA MET A 125 -25.37 6.77 19.75
C MET A 125 -24.69 5.45 20.12
N ALA A 126 -25.18 4.32 19.61
CA ALA A 126 -24.55 3.01 19.82
C ALA A 126 -23.20 2.84 19.09
N PHE A 127 -22.96 3.51 17.95
CA PHE A 127 -21.70 3.43 17.19
C PHE A 127 -20.51 4.04 17.95
N GLU A 128 -19.40 3.29 18.03
CA GLU A 128 -18.16 3.69 18.71
C GLU A 128 -17.47 4.87 18.03
N ARG A 129 -17.30 4.79 16.70
CA ARG A 129 -16.78 5.88 15.86
C ARG A 129 -17.89 6.38 14.96
N LYS A 130 -18.26 7.65 15.07
CA LYS A 130 -19.36 8.23 14.28
C LYS A 130 -19.10 8.15 12.78
N CYS A 131 -17.86 8.23 12.32
CA CYS A 131 -17.53 8.05 10.91
C CYS A 131 -17.90 6.66 10.34
N ASN A 132 -18.01 5.63 11.18
CA ASN A 132 -18.44 4.29 10.75
C ASN A 132 -19.92 4.23 10.37
N THR A 133 -20.74 5.20 10.81
CA THR A 133 -22.16 5.31 10.41
C THR A 133 -22.32 5.54 8.90
N MET A 134 -21.36 6.21 8.25
CA MET A 134 -21.35 6.39 6.79
C MET A 134 -20.82 5.16 6.04
N ARG A 135 -20.27 4.17 6.75
CA ARG A 135 -19.82 2.90 6.17
C ARG A 135 -20.89 1.81 6.22
N ASP A 136 -21.91 1.96 7.09
CA ASP A 136 -23.07 1.07 7.11
C ASP A 136 -24.14 1.53 6.12
N GLY A 137 -24.29 0.77 5.03
CA GLY A 137 -25.28 1.06 3.99
C GLY A 137 -26.72 1.08 4.51
N TRP A 138 -27.05 0.27 5.52
CA TRP A 138 -28.40 0.24 6.10
C TRP A 138 -28.65 1.45 7.01
N PHE A 139 -27.65 1.88 7.80
CA PHE A 139 -27.76 3.10 8.59
C PHE A 139 -27.84 4.36 7.70
N VAL A 140 -27.06 4.44 6.62
CA VAL A 140 -27.16 5.55 5.64
C VAL A 140 -28.54 5.59 5.00
N PHE A 141 -29.07 4.44 4.59
CA PHE A 141 -30.42 4.33 4.03
C PHE A 141 -31.50 4.78 5.02
N ASP A 142 -31.46 4.28 6.27
CA ASP A 142 -32.39 4.70 7.33
C ASP A 142 -32.26 6.20 7.64
N SER A 143 -31.04 6.75 7.60
CA SER A 143 -30.79 8.18 7.78
C SER A 143 -31.50 8.99 6.70
N ILE A 144 -31.34 8.62 5.42
CA ILE A 144 -32.02 9.29 4.30
C ILE A 144 -33.53 9.26 4.49
N LEU A 145 -34.10 8.12 4.86
CA LEU A 145 -35.55 7.99 5.08
C LEU A 145 -36.05 8.81 6.26
N VAL A 146 -35.30 8.86 7.36
CA VAL A 146 -35.64 9.70 8.53
C VAL A 146 -35.55 11.18 8.17
N PHE A 147 -34.50 11.62 7.49
CA PHE A 147 -34.39 13.01 7.04
C PHE A 147 -35.46 13.40 6.02
N LEU A 148 -35.86 12.49 5.12
CA LEU A 148 -37.00 12.71 4.22
C LEU A 148 -38.32 12.82 4.98
N MET A 149 -38.56 11.99 6.00
CA MET A 149 -39.76 12.09 6.85
C MET A 149 -39.78 13.37 7.68
N VAL A 150 -38.65 13.75 8.29
CA VAL A 150 -38.53 15.00 9.05
C VAL A 150 -38.66 16.20 8.12
N GLY A 151 -38.06 16.14 6.93
CA GLY A 151 -38.21 17.13 5.88
C GLY A 151 -39.68 17.30 5.49
N GLU A 152 -40.38 16.20 5.21
CA GLU A 152 -41.80 16.24 4.88
C GLU A 152 -42.65 16.82 6.02
N THR A 153 -42.44 16.39 7.26
CA THR A 153 -43.27 16.79 8.40
C THR A 153 -42.97 18.21 8.88
N VAL A 154 -41.69 18.60 8.95
CA VAL A 154 -41.26 19.91 9.49
C VAL A 154 -41.20 20.96 8.39
N VAL A 155 -40.54 20.68 7.26
CA VAL A 155 -40.33 21.68 6.20
C VAL A 155 -41.66 22.02 5.53
N MET A 156 -42.55 21.06 5.27
CA MET A 156 -43.86 21.38 4.69
C MET A 156 -44.76 22.14 5.65
N THR A 157 -44.72 21.81 6.95
CA THR A 157 -45.47 22.54 7.97
C THR A 157 -44.96 23.97 8.10
N LEU A 158 -43.64 24.17 8.07
CA LEU A 158 -43.01 25.50 8.10
C LEU A 158 -43.30 26.30 6.82
N LEU A 159 -43.20 25.67 5.65
CA LEU A 159 -43.52 26.28 4.35
C LEU A 159 -44.98 26.72 4.31
N MET A 160 -45.92 25.90 4.79
CA MET A 160 -47.33 26.29 4.85
C MET A 160 -47.64 27.36 5.90
N LEU A 161 -46.90 27.42 7.00
CA LEU A 161 -47.07 28.48 8.01
C LEU A 161 -46.56 29.84 7.49
N ILE A 162 -45.47 29.83 6.72
CA ILE A 162 -44.84 31.05 6.17
C ILE A 162 -45.52 31.51 4.88
N MET A 163 -45.93 30.55 4.03
CA MET A 163 -46.35 30.79 2.64
C MET A 163 -47.78 30.35 2.32
N GLY A 164 -48.50 29.75 3.28
CA GLY A 164 -49.90 29.34 3.11
C GLY A 164 -50.89 30.49 3.37
N PRO A 165 -52.21 30.22 3.25
CA PRO A 165 -53.25 31.23 3.45
C PRO A 165 -53.18 31.79 4.89
N GLY A 166 -52.71 33.04 5.04
CA GLY A 166 -52.50 33.70 6.33
C GLY A 166 -51.05 33.82 6.81
N GLY A 167 -50.07 33.36 6.02
CA GLY A 167 -48.64 33.53 6.31
C GLY A 167 -48.06 34.89 5.89
N PRO A 168 -46.88 35.29 6.42
CA PRO A 168 -46.23 36.57 6.13
C PRO A 168 -45.76 36.75 4.67
N ILE A 169 -45.64 35.67 3.89
CA ILE A 169 -45.20 35.71 2.49
C ILE A 169 -46.31 35.14 1.61
N SER A 170 -47.06 35.99 0.91
CA SER A 170 -48.09 35.55 -0.03
C SER A 170 -47.44 35.09 -1.35
N MET A 171 -47.13 33.81 -1.49
CA MET A 171 -46.89 33.18 -2.80
C MET A 171 -48.14 32.41 -3.24
N ASP A 172 -48.50 32.60 -4.51
CA ASP A 172 -49.50 31.75 -5.16
C ASP A 172 -48.88 30.37 -5.40
N LEU A 173 -49.15 29.40 -4.51
CA LEU A 173 -48.73 27.99 -4.65
C LEU A 173 -49.54 27.28 -5.76
N GLY A 174 -49.62 27.89 -6.95
CA GLY A 174 -50.34 27.38 -8.12
C GLY A 174 -49.83 26.04 -8.66
N ASN A 175 -48.71 25.52 -8.16
CA ASN A 175 -48.21 24.19 -8.47
C ASN A 175 -48.59 23.17 -7.40
N ALA A 176 -49.89 22.96 -7.17
CA ALA A 176 -50.43 21.85 -6.38
C ALA A 176 -49.92 20.47 -6.86
N SER A 177 -49.40 20.38 -8.09
CA SER A 177 -48.72 19.20 -8.64
C SER A 177 -47.41 18.86 -7.93
N ILE A 178 -46.63 19.86 -7.50
CA ILE A 178 -45.36 19.65 -6.77
C ILE A 178 -45.65 19.18 -5.35
N LEU A 179 -46.63 19.79 -4.67
CA LEU A 179 -47.10 19.32 -3.37
C LEU A 179 -47.64 17.87 -3.43
N ARG A 180 -48.31 17.49 -4.52
CA ARG A 180 -48.74 16.11 -4.78
C ARG A 180 -47.57 15.14 -4.99
N LEU A 181 -46.47 15.57 -5.62
CA LEU A 181 -45.25 14.77 -5.75
C LEU A 181 -44.57 14.54 -4.39
N PHE A 182 -44.53 15.55 -3.52
CA PHE A 182 -43.99 15.38 -2.17
C PHE A 182 -44.82 14.43 -1.30
N ARG A 183 -46.14 14.29 -1.53
CA ARG A 183 -46.97 13.25 -0.86
C ARG A 183 -46.53 11.84 -1.23
N LEU A 184 -45.95 11.63 -2.41
CA LEU A 184 -45.42 10.31 -2.79
C LEU A 184 -44.16 9.93 -2.00
N LEU A 185 -43.44 10.90 -1.41
CA LEU A 185 -42.31 10.60 -0.52
C LEU A 185 -42.76 9.83 0.73
N ARG A 186 -44.05 9.86 1.10
CA ARG A 186 -44.61 9.00 2.15
C ARG A 186 -44.44 7.51 1.85
N LEU A 187 -44.45 7.13 0.57
CA LEU A 187 -44.24 5.75 0.14
C LEU A 187 -42.80 5.28 0.42
N SER A 188 -41.83 6.19 0.50
CA SER A 188 -40.45 5.84 0.87
C SER A 188 -40.34 5.19 2.25
N ARG A 189 -41.34 5.38 3.13
CA ARG A 189 -41.42 4.73 4.45
C ARG A 189 -41.59 3.22 4.34
N MET A 190 -42.29 2.76 3.30
CA MET A 190 -42.42 1.34 3.01
C MET A 190 -41.08 0.71 2.61
N ALA A 191 -40.13 1.52 2.14
CA ALA A 191 -38.80 1.03 1.79
C ALA A 191 -38.01 0.53 3.03
N ARG A 192 -38.41 0.91 4.26
CA ARG A 192 -37.85 0.32 5.50
C ARG A 192 -38.18 -1.16 5.66
N MET A 193 -39.30 -1.62 5.09
CA MET A 193 -39.69 -3.02 5.11
C MET A 193 -38.70 -3.91 4.34
N LEU A 194 -37.95 -3.35 3.38
CA LEU A 194 -36.92 -4.06 2.62
C LEU A 194 -35.75 -4.52 3.50
N ARG A 195 -35.51 -3.85 4.64
CA ARG A 195 -34.48 -4.26 5.62
C ARG A 195 -34.86 -5.54 6.36
N SER A 196 -36.16 -5.72 6.62
CA SER A 196 -36.69 -6.84 7.40
C SER A 196 -36.88 -8.12 6.59
N MET A 197 -36.73 -8.04 5.26
CA MET A 197 -36.92 -9.15 4.32
C MET A 197 -35.64 -9.36 3.50
N PRO A 198 -34.59 -9.97 4.09
CA PRO A 198 -33.33 -10.22 3.39
C PRO A 198 -33.52 -11.05 2.11
N GLU A 199 -34.52 -11.93 2.05
CA GLU A 199 -34.87 -12.73 0.87
C GLU A 199 -35.30 -11.85 -0.30
N LEU A 200 -36.07 -10.79 -0.03
CA LEU A 200 -36.47 -9.81 -1.04
C LEU A 200 -35.26 -9.01 -1.55
N MET A 201 -34.28 -8.74 -0.68
CA MET A 201 -33.05 -8.05 -1.06
C MET A 201 -32.15 -8.93 -1.95
N ILE A 202 -32.12 -10.25 -1.71
CA ILE A 202 -31.43 -11.20 -2.58
C ILE A 202 -32.08 -11.19 -3.97
N LEU A 203 -33.40 -11.20 -4.05
CA LEU A 203 -34.13 -11.12 -5.31
C LEU A 203 -33.85 -9.79 -6.05
N ILE A 204 -33.93 -8.65 -5.36
CA ILE A 204 -33.65 -7.32 -5.93
C ILE A 204 -32.20 -7.24 -6.43
N LYS A 205 -31.22 -7.74 -5.68
CA LYS A 205 -29.81 -7.79 -6.11
C LYS A 205 -29.62 -8.70 -7.32
N GLY A 206 -30.31 -9.84 -7.37
CA GLY A 206 -30.31 -10.74 -8.53
C GLY A 206 -30.88 -10.08 -9.79
N MET A 207 -32.01 -9.38 -9.66
CA MET A 207 -32.60 -8.59 -10.75
C MET A 207 -31.70 -7.43 -11.19
N ALA A 208 -31.07 -6.74 -10.23
CA ALA A 208 -30.13 -5.66 -10.50
C ALA A 208 -28.90 -6.16 -11.29
N ALA A 209 -28.39 -7.36 -10.95
CA ALA A 209 -27.31 -7.99 -11.70
C ALA A 209 -27.72 -8.33 -13.15
N ALA A 210 -28.95 -8.83 -13.33
CA ALA A 210 -29.49 -9.16 -14.66
C ALA A 210 -29.79 -7.92 -15.52
N THR A 211 -29.93 -6.73 -14.92
CA THR A 211 -30.29 -5.47 -15.61
C THR A 211 -29.36 -5.15 -16.78
N THR A 212 -28.09 -5.50 -16.69
CA THR A 212 -27.11 -5.26 -17.76
C THR A 212 -27.47 -6.00 -19.04
N SER A 213 -27.83 -7.27 -18.95
CA SER A 213 -28.26 -8.09 -20.10
C SER A 213 -29.60 -7.59 -20.67
N VAL A 214 -30.53 -7.21 -19.78
CA VAL A 214 -31.84 -6.65 -20.15
C VAL A 214 -31.69 -5.32 -20.89
N PHE A 215 -30.74 -4.47 -20.47
CA PHE A 215 -30.48 -3.19 -21.09
C PHE A 215 -30.10 -3.33 -22.57
N PHE A 216 -29.19 -4.25 -22.92
CA PHE A 216 -28.80 -4.47 -24.31
C PHE A 216 -29.96 -5.01 -25.17
N ILE A 217 -30.79 -5.88 -24.62
CA ILE A 217 -31.97 -6.40 -25.33
C ILE A 217 -33.03 -5.30 -25.51
N MET A 218 -33.21 -4.42 -24.51
CA MET A 218 -34.06 -3.22 -24.63
C MET A 218 -33.52 -2.22 -25.67
N CYS A 219 -32.21 -2.04 -25.77
CA CYS A 219 -31.61 -1.23 -26.84
C CYS A 219 -31.86 -1.85 -28.22
N LEU A 220 -31.72 -3.17 -28.37
CA LEU A 220 -32.05 -3.87 -29.61
C LEU A 220 -33.53 -3.69 -29.96
N GLN A 221 -34.42 -3.78 -28.98
CA GLN A 221 -35.85 -3.54 -29.15
C GLN A 221 -36.15 -2.10 -29.58
N LEU A 222 -35.47 -1.11 -29.01
CA LEU A 222 -35.62 0.30 -29.39
C LEU A 222 -35.14 0.57 -30.82
N ILE A 223 -34.04 -0.06 -31.23
CA ILE A 223 -33.53 0.03 -32.61
C ILE A 223 -34.55 -0.59 -33.58
N LEU A 224 -35.10 -1.76 -33.24
CA LEU A 224 -36.13 -2.42 -34.04
C LEU A 224 -37.39 -1.54 -34.18
N LEU A 225 -37.86 -0.94 -33.07
CA LEU A 225 -38.95 0.05 -33.10
C LEU A 225 -38.65 1.23 -34.00
N TYR A 226 -37.44 1.79 -33.92
CA TYR A 226 -37.03 2.95 -34.72
C TYR A 226 -37.00 2.66 -36.22
N VAL A 227 -36.41 1.52 -36.62
CA VAL A 227 -36.30 1.13 -38.03
C VAL A 227 -37.69 0.92 -38.65
N PHE A 228 -38.57 0.20 -37.94
CA PHE A 228 -39.94 -0.02 -38.43
C PHE A 228 -40.78 1.26 -38.36
N ALA A 229 -40.59 2.12 -37.37
CA ALA A 229 -41.27 3.42 -37.32
C ALA A 229 -40.97 4.27 -38.56
N ILE A 230 -39.71 4.36 -38.99
CA ILE A 230 -39.34 5.06 -40.23
C ILE A 230 -40.03 4.43 -41.44
N ALA A 231 -40.00 3.08 -41.54
CA ALA A 231 -40.63 2.38 -42.64
C ALA A 231 -42.14 2.66 -42.71
N PHE A 232 -42.86 2.59 -41.59
CA PHE A 232 -44.29 2.88 -41.54
C PHE A 232 -44.62 4.35 -41.78
N THR A 233 -43.86 5.31 -41.21
CA THR A 233 -44.07 6.74 -41.48
C THR A 233 -43.89 7.06 -42.97
N GLN A 234 -42.96 6.39 -43.67
CA GLN A 234 -42.73 6.60 -45.09
C GLN A 234 -43.76 5.88 -45.98
N LEU A 235 -44.10 4.63 -45.67
CA LEU A 235 -45.01 3.82 -46.47
C LEU A 235 -46.49 4.23 -46.30
N ALA A 236 -46.86 4.73 -45.11
CA ALA A 236 -48.21 5.22 -44.83
C ALA A 236 -48.39 6.71 -45.18
N ALA A 237 -47.36 7.39 -45.70
CA ALA A 237 -47.44 8.81 -46.05
C ALA A 237 -48.56 9.07 -47.07
N GLY A 238 -49.49 9.97 -46.74
CA GLY A 238 -50.63 10.31 -47.60
C GLY A 238 -51.87 9.41 -47.46
N THR A 239 -51.87 8.47 -46.51
CA THR A 239 -53.01 7.58 -46.18
C THR A 239 -53.70 8.01 -44.87
N GLN A 240 -54.93 7.55 -44.56
CA GLN A 240 -55.58 7.93 -43.29
C GLN A 240 -54.93 7.22 -42.11
N MET A 241 -54.45 5.98 -42.31
CA MET A 241 -53.63 5.25 -41.36
C MET A 241 -52.35 6.02 -41.03
N GLY A 242 -51.69 6.63 -42.02
CA GLY A 242 -50.51 7.46 -41.81
C GLY A 242 -50.78 8.67 -40.91
N ALA A 243 -51.94 9.31 -41.04
CA ALA A 243 -52.29 10.45 -40.20
C ALA A 243 -52.68 10.05 -38.76
N TYR A 244 -53.33 8.90 -38.61
CA TYR A 244 -53.84 8.44 -37.30
C TYR A 244 -52.79 7.66 -36.50
N TYR A 245 -52.15 6.65 -37.11
CA TYR A 245 -51.22 5.74 -36.45
C TYR A 245 -49.75 6.16 -36.60
N PHE A 246 -49.37 6.80 -37.71
CA PHE A 246 -47.96 7.04 -38.07
C PHE A 246 -47.62 8.50 -38.49
N PRO A 247 -48.09 9.55 -37.77
CA PRO A 247 -47.95 10.94 -38.21
C PRO A 247 -46.51 11.47 -38.16
N ASN A 248 -45.70 10.96 -37.23
CA ASN A 248 -44.26 11.24 -37.13
C ASN A 248 -43.54 10.02 -36.54
N VAL A 249 -42.21 9.98 -36.62
CA VAL A 249 -41.41 8.82 -36.19
C VAL A 249 -41.62 8.49 -34.71
N LEU A 250 -41.68 9.49 -33.82
CA LEU A 250 -41.85 9.26 -32.39
C LEU A 250 -43.23 8.67 -32.06
N HIS A 251 -44.28 9.20 -32.68
CA HIS A 251 -45.63 8.66 -32.53
C HIS A 251 -45.74 7.27 -33.15
N SER A 252 -45.07 7.03 -34.28
CA SER A 252 -44.99 5.71 -34.92
C SER A 252 -44.30 4.69 -34.03
N MET A 253 -43.22 5.07 -33.34
CA MET A 253 -42.57 4.23 -32.32
C MET A 253 -43.52 3.93 -31.15
N TYR A 254 -44.28 4.92 -30.68
CA TYR A 254 -45.28 4.73 -29.63
C TYR A 254 -46.40 3.77 -30.06
N THR A 255 -46.94 3.93 -31.26
CA THR A 255 -47.94 3.03 -31.85
C THR A 255 -47.40 1.61 -31.97
N LEU A 256 -46.18 1.42 -32.49
CA LEU A 256 -45.56 0.10 -32.64
C LEU A 256 -45.20 -0.54 -31.29
N LEU A 257 -44.87 0.27 -30.28
CA LEU A 257 -44.64 -0.21 -28.92
C LEU A 257 -45.95 -0.72 -28.30
N LEU A 258 -47.02 0.08 -28.35
CA LEU A 258 -48.28 -0.25 -27.70
C LEU A 258 -49.04 -1.37 -28.44
N TYR A 259 -49.35 -1.16 -29.71
CA TYR A 259 -50.15 -2.11 -30.51
C TYR A 259 -49.34 -3.29 -31.03
N GLY A 260 -48.04 -3.10 -31.30
CA GLY A 260 -47.21 -4.14 -31.92
C GLY A 260 -46.30 -4.91 -30.96
N THR A 261 -45.82 -4.31 -29.86
CA THR A 261 -44.90 -4.96 -28.91
C THR A 261 -45.64 -5.46 -27.67
N PHE A 262 -46.51 -4.63 -27.08
CA PHE A 262 -47.38 -5.05 -25.98
C PHE A 262 -48.65 -5.74 -26.45
N LEU A 263 -48.90 -5.76 -27.76
CA LEU A 263 -50.05 -6.40 -28.40
C LEU A 263 -51.39 -5.86 -27.87
N ASP A 264 -51.39 -4.63 -27.36
CA ASP A 264 -52.60 -3.99 -26.87
C ASP A 264 -53.51 -3.68 -28.06
N ASN A 265 -54.77 -4.10 -28.00
CA ASN A 265 -55.75 -3.98 -29.09
C ASN A 265 -55.19 -4.25 -30.51
N LEU A 266 -54.43 -5.35 -30.68
CA LEU A 266 -53.79 -5.70 -31.95
C LEU A 266 -54.78 -5.95 -33.09
N ALA A 267 -55.98 -6.49 -32.79
CA ALA A 267 -56.98 -6.81 -33.80
C ALA A 267 -57.48 -5.56 -34.53
N ASP A 268 -57.94 -4.54 -33.79
CA ASP A 268 -58.41 -3.27 -34.37
C ASP A 268 -57.29 -2.55 -35.14
N PHE A 269 -56.06 -2.61 -34.62
CA PHE A 269 -54.89 -2.04 -35.29
C PHE A 269 -54.60 -2.75 -36.63
N CYS A 270 -54.59 -4.08 -36.64
CA CYS A 270 -54.39 -4.87 -37.86
C CYS A 270 -55.52 -4.64 -38.87
N ASP A 271 -56.78 -4.59 -38.43
CA ASP A 271 -57.93 -4.33 -39.30
C ASP A 271 -57.85 -2.90 -39.91
N GLY A 272 -57.46 -1.90 -39.12
CA GLY A 272 -57.24 -0.53 -39.57
C GLY A 272 -56.10 -0.41 -40.60
N VAL A 273 -55.03 -1.19 -40.44
CA VAL A 273 -53.91 -1.24 -41.41
C VAL A 273 -54.29 -2.02 -42.67
N ALA A 274 -55.01 -3.14 -42.52
CA ALA A 274 -55.46 -4.01 -43.60
C ALA A 274 -56.42 -3.31 -44.57
N ALA A 275 -57.25 -2.41 -44.04
CA ALA A 275 -58.21 -1.63 -44.82
C ALA A 275 -57.55 -0.72 -45.87
N GLU A 276 -56.29 -0.29 -45.65
CA GLU A 276 -55.59 0.63 -46.55
C GLU A 276 -54.42 -0.01 -47.31
N SER A 277 -53.66 -0.93 -46.70
CA SER A 277 -52.48 -1.53 -47.35
C SER A 277 -52.13 -2.91 -46.84
N SER A 278 -52.25 -3.93 -47.70
CA SER A 278 -51.82 -5.30 -47.41
C SER A 278 -50.29 -5.43 -47.24
N LEU A 279 -49.51 -4.54 -47.86
CA LEU A 279 -48.05 -4.50 -47.68
C LEU A 279 -47.69 -4.03 -46.26
N CYS A 280 -48.34 -2.97 -45.78
CA CYS A 280 -48.15 -2.50 -44.41
C CYS A 280 -48.61 -3.55 -43.40
N LEU A 281 -49.72 -4.26 -43.67
CA LEU A 281 -50.17 -5.36 -42.83
C LEU A 281 -49.15 -6.51 -42.75
N ALA A 282 -48.56 -6.91 -43.88
CA ALA A 282 -47.50 -7.91 -43.90
C ALA A 282 -46.27 -7.47 -43.07
N LEU A 283 -45.90 -6.20 -43.16
CA LEU A 283 -44.83 -5.62 -42.33
C LEU A 283 -45.19 -5.57 -40.84
N VAL A 284 -46.46 -5.33 -40.48
CA VAL A 284 -46.93 -5.39 -39.09
C VAL A 284 -46.74 -6.80 -38.54
N PHE A 285 -47.11 -7.84 -39.28
CA PHE A 285 -46.89 -9.22 -38.84
C PHE A 285 -45.40 -9.57 -38.68
N VAL A 286 -44.54 -9.12 -39.60
CA VAL A 286 -43.09 -9.31 -39.47
C VAL A 286 -42.55 -8.58 -38.24
N PHE A 287 -42.98 -7.34 -38.00
CA PHE A 287 -42.61 -6.59 -36.81
C PHE A 287 -43.06 -7.28 -35.53
N VAL A 288 -44.34 -7.67 -35.45
CA VAL A 288 -44.92 -8.36 -34.29
C VAL A 288 -44.17 -9.65 -34.00
N LEU A 289 -43.84 -10.44 -35.04
CA LEU A 289 -43.06 -11.68 -34.87
C LEU A 289 -41.67 -11.39 -34.30
N LEU A 290 -40.93 -10.45 -34.90
CA LEU A 290 -39.58 -10.11 -34.44
C LEU A 290 -39.58 -9.52 -33.03
N SER A 291 -40.53 -8.62 -32.75
CA SER A 291 -40.72 -7.95 -31.46
C SER A 291 -41.17 -8.92 -30.36
N ALA A 292 -42.08 -9.84 -30.65
CA ALA A 292 -42.50 -10.87 -29.71
C ALA A 292 -41.35 -11.85 -29.41
N CYS A 293 -40.57 -12.24 -30.43
CA CYS A 293 -39.40 -13.10 -30.22
C CYS A 293 -38.32 -12.42 -29.35
N THR A 294 -38.03 -11.14 -29.56
CA THR A 294 -37.04 -10.41 -28.74
C THR A 294 -37.50 -10.25 -27.29
N VAL A 295 -38.77 -9.89 -27.04
CA VAL A 295 -39.32 -9.77 -25.69
C VAL A 295 -39.40 -11.13 -24.98
N LEU A 296 -39.83 -12.18 -25.67
CA LEU A 296 -39.92 -13.51 -25.08
C LEU A 296 -38.55 -14.07 -24.71
N ASN A 297 -37.56 -13.93 -25.59
CA ASN A 297 -36.18 -14.35 -25.33
C ASN A 297 -35.55 -13.57 -24.16
N MET A 298 -35.90 -12.28 -23.99
CA MET A 298 -35.51 -11.49 -22.83
C MET A 298 -36.08 -12.05 -21.53
N LEU A 299 -37.40 -12.30 -21.48
CA LEU A 299 -38.10 -12.75 -20.29
C LEU A 299 -37.64 -14.14 -19.84
N ILE A 300 -37.47 -15.06 -20.79
CA ILE A 300 -36.96 -16.41 -20.51
C ILE A 300 -35.53 -16.33 -19.98
N GLY A 301 -34.67 -15.48 -20.57
CA GLY A 301 -33.30 -15.26 -20.11
C GLY A 301 -33.22 -14.83 -18.64
N ILE A 302 -33.96 -13.77 -18.28
CA ILE A 302 -34.00 -13.27 -16.89
C ILE A 302 -34.53 -14.34 -15.92
N LEU A 303 -35.63 -15.01 -16.29
CA LEU A 303 -36.28 -15.99 -15.42
C LEU A 303 -35.38 -17.21 -15.18
N CYS A 304 -34.72 -17.72 -16.21
CA CYS A 304 -33.76 -18.81 -16.07
C CYS A 304 -32.57 -18.42 -15.18
N GLU A 305 -32.06 -17.19 -15.30
CA GLU A 305 -30.96 -16.69 -14.48
C GLU A 305 -31.35 -16.57 -13.00
N VAL A 306 -32.49 -15.93 -12.69
CA VAL A 306 -32.98 -15.78 -11.32
C VAL A 306 -33.29 -17.14 -10.68
N VAL A 307 -33.97 -18.04 -11.39
CA VAL A 307 -34.29 -19.38 -10.87
C VAL A 307 -33.02 -20.19 -10.61
N SER A 308 -32.03 -20.12 -11.50
CA SER A 308 -30.76 -20.83 -11.31
C SER A 308 -29.95 -20.30 -10.12
N ALA A 309 -29.97 -18.99 -9.89
CA ALA A 309 -29.31 -18.37 -8.74
C ALA A 309 -30.00 -18.74 -7.41
N VAL A 310 -31.33 -18.65 -7.35
CA VAL A 310 -32.10 -19.00 -6.14
C VAL A 310 -31.96 -20.47 -5.80
N THR A 311 -32.08 -21.36 -6.78
CA THR A 311 -31.93 -22.80 -6.57
C THR A 311 -30.52 -23.19 -6.10
N ALA A 312 -29.47 -22.48 -6.54
CA ALA A 312 -28.11 -22.71 -6.06
C ALA A 312 -27.95 -22.36 -4.57
N VAL A 313 -28.49 -21.21 -4.15
CA VAL A 313 -28.43 -20.75 -2.75
C VAL A 313 -29.24 -21.65 -1.83
N GLU A 314 -30.51 -21.91 -2.18
CA GLU A 314 -31.40 -22.75 -1.36
C GLU A 314 -30.85 -24.16 -1.22
N LYS A 315 -30.28 -24.73 -2.30
CA LYS A 315 -29.68 -26.06 -2.25
C LYS A 315 -28.46 -26.10 -1.32
N GLU A 316 -27.61 -25.07 -1.34
CA GLU A 316 -26.41 -25.02 -0.50
C GLU A 316 -26.78 -24.85 0.99
N GLU A 317 -27.69 -23.92 1.32
CA GLU A 317 -28.18 -23.74 2.69
C GLU A 317 -28.88 -24.99 3.23
N MET A 318 -29.76 -25.61 2.45
CA MET A 318 -30.46 -26.83 2.85
C MET A 318 -29.51 -28.00 3.08
N THR A 319 -28.47 -28.13 2.27
CA THR A 319 -27.48 -29.22 2.41
C THR A 319 -26.66 -29.05 3.69
N VAL A 320 -26.17 -27.83 3.97
CA VAL A 320 -25.41 -27.53 5.20
C VAL A 320 -26.29 -27.71 6.44
N LEU A 321 -27.54 -27.23 6.43
CA LEU A 321 -28.49 -27.39 7.53
C LEU A 321 -28.83 -28.86 7.78
N PHE A 322 -29.01 -29.64 6.72
CA PHE A 322 -29.32 -31.06 6.80
C PHE A 322 -28.17 -31.86 7.43
N VAL A 323 -26.94 -31.62 7.00
CA VAL A 323 -25.75 -32.30 7.54
C VAL A 323 -25.45 -31.85 8.97
N THR A 324 -25.59 -30.57 9.27
CA THR A 324 -25.48 -30.06 10.65
C THR A 324 -26.49 -30.76 11.57
N ASN A 325 -27.74 -30.90 11.16
CA ASN A 325 -28.77 -31.60 11.93
C ASN A 325 -28.50 -33.10 12.08
N LYS A 326 -28.01 -33.77 11.03
CA LYS A 326 -27.61 -35.19 11.10
C LYS A 326 -26.43 -35.39 12.07
N LEU A 327 -25.37 -34.61 11.93
CA LEU A 327 -24.18 -34.71 12.78
C LEU A 327 -24.50 -34.33 14.23
N GLN A 328 -25.36 -33.34 14.47
CA GLN A 328 -25.81 -33.01 15.82
C GLN A 328 -26.62 -34.14 16.48
N ARG A 329 -27.38 -34.92 15.70
CA ARG A 329 -28.08 -36.12 16.22
C ARG A 329 -27.09 -37.23 16.56
N VAL A 330 -26.05 -37.44 15.76
CA VAL A 330 -25.00 -38.43 16.02
C VAL A 330 -24.17 -38.02 17.24
N LEU A 331 -23.82 -36.74 17.35
CA LEU A 331 -23.13 -36.16 18.50
C LEU A 331 -23.91 -36.40 19.80
N LYS A 332 -25.21 -36.11 19.83
CA LYS A 332 -26.06 -36.37 21.02
C LYS A 332 -26.12 -37.84 21.45
N LYS A 333 -25.82 -38.79 20.56
CA LYS A 333 -25.75 -40.22 20.90
C LYS A 333 -24.39 -40.61 21.47
N LEU A 334 -23.33 -39.87 21.14
CA LEU A 334 -21.93 -40.20 21.43
C LEU A 334 -21.33 -39.33 22.56
N ASP A 335 -21.87 -38.14 22.79
CA ASP A 335 -21.54 -37.20 23.88
C ASP A 335 -21.99 -37.78 25.23
N LYS A 336 -21.05 -38.38 25.98
CA LYS A 336 -21.32 -39.08 27.25
C LYS A 336 -21.28 -38.16 28.47
N ASN A 337 -20.57 -37.04 28.35
CA ASN A 337 -20.36 -35.98 29.36
C ASN A 337 -21.41 -34.86 29.26
N ASN A 338 -22.13 -34.78 28.15
CA ASN A 338 -23.20 -33.82 27.85
C ASN A 338 -22.73 -32.37 28.03
N ASP A 339 -21.45 -32.12 27.76
CA ASP A 339 -20.81 -30.82 27.91
C ASP A 339 -20.86 -29.98 26.62
N GLY A 340 -21.37 -30.56 25.52
CA GLY A 340 -21.52 -29.90 24.23
C GLY A 340 -20.20 -29.62 23.51
N HIS A 341 -19.09 -30.23 23.96
CA HIS A 341 -17.79 -30.15 23.33
C HIS A 341 -17.34 -31.54 22.86
N LEU A 342 -16.48 -31.57 21.84
CA LEU A 342 -16.02 -32.78 21.18
C LEU A 342 -14.55 -33.01 21.52
N CYS A 343 -14.25 -34.15 22.16
CA CYS A 343 -12.86 -34.59 22.33
C CYS A 343 -12.38 -35.46 21.15
N LYS A 344 -11.07 -35.67 21.03
CA LYS A 344 -10.45 -36.44 19.93
C LYS A 344 -11.02 -37.87 19.80
N ASP A 345 -11.28 -38.53 20.92
CA ASP A 345 -11.85 -39.89 20.94
C ASP A 345 -13.32 -39.93 20.50
N GLU A 346 -14.08 -38.86 20.75
CA GLU A 346 -15.47 -38.73 20.29
C GLU A 346 -15.51 -38.36 18.82
N PHE A 347 -14.58 -37.51 18.36
CA PHE A 347 -14.41 -37.16 16.96
C PHE A 347 -14.14 -38.41 16.09
N MET A 348 -13.21 -39.27 16.51
CA MET A 348 -12.91 -40.51 15.79
C MET A 348 -14.13 -41.45 15.73
N LYS A 349 -14.89 -41.56 16.84
CA LYS A 349 -16.12 -42.37 16.87
C LYS A 349 -17.23 -41.82 15.99
N ILE A 350 -17.33 -40.50 15.81
CA ILE A 350 -18.27 -39.89 14.87
C ILE A 350 -17.92 -40.28 13.44
N LEU A 351 -16.63 -40.29 13.07
CA LEU A 351 -16.17 -40.67 11.73
C LEU A 351 -16.34 -42.18 11.45
N GLU A 352 -16.34 -43.02 12.49
CA GLU A 352 -16.66 -44.45 12.39
C GLU A 352 -18.17 -44.72 12.20
N GLU A 353 -19.05 -43.79 12.59
CA GLU A 353 -20.50 -43.96 12.47
C GLU A 353 -20.93 -43.83 10.99
N PRO A 354 -21.54 -44.87 10.38
CA PRO A 354 -21.90 -44.86 8.95
C PRO A 354 -22.89 -43.75 8.57
N GLU A 355 -23.76 -43.35 9.51
CA GLU A 355 -24.72 -42.26 9.31
C GLU A 355 -24.01 -40.89 9.19
N ALA A 356 -22.95 -40.66 9.96
CA ALA A 356 -22.16 -39.43 9.95
C ALA A 356 -21.18 -39.38 8.78
N ALA A 357 -20.48 -40.48 8.48
CA ALA A 357 -19.57 -40.57 7.33
C ALA A 357 -20.30 -40.26 6.00
N ARG A 358 -21.49 -40.82 5.81
CA ARG A 358 -22.33 -40.52 4.62
C ARG A 358 -22.80 -39.07 4.59
N ALA A 359 -23.09 -38.47 5.75
CA ALA A 359 -23.49 -37.07 5.82
C ALA A 359 -22.33 -36.13 5.43
N LEU A 360 -21.09 -36.48 5.79
CA LEU A 360 -19.89 -35.72 5.39
C LEU A 360 -19.63 -35.84 3.88
N GLU A 361 -19.78 -37.04 3.31
CA GLU A 361 -19.66 -37.25 1.86
C GLU A 361 -20.72 -36.46 1.06
N GLU A 362 -21.96 -36.36 1.55
CA GLU A 362 -23.04 -35.55 0.93
C GLU A 362 -22.67 -34.05 0.82
N VAL A 363 -21.81 -33.56 1.73
CA VAL A 363 -21.28 -32.19 1.73
C VAL A 363 -19.95 -32.10 0.97
N GLY A 364 -19.40 -33.20 0.47
CA GLY A 364 -18.13 -33.21 -0.26
C GLY A 364 -16.90 -33.21 0.64
N VAL A 365 -17.03 -33.68 1.88
CA VAL A 365 -15.91 -33.92 2.80
C VAL A 365 -15.63 -35.41 2.81
N ASP A 366 -14.40 -35.82 2.49
CA ASP A 366 -14.00 -37.23 2.55
C ASP A 366 -13.65 -37.62 4.00
N PRO A 367 -14.43 -38.52 4.66
CA PRO A 367 -14.18 -38.91 6.04
C PRO A 367 -12.77 -39.49 6.26
N VAL A 368 -12.18 -40.12 5.24
CA VAL A 368 -10.83 -40.70 5.33
C VAL A 368 -9.78 -39.59 5.42
N SER A 369 -9.87 -38.59 4.55
CA SER A 369 -8.98 -37.41 4.61
C SER A 369 -9.07 -36.67 5.95
N VAL A 370 -10.26 -36.59 6.54
CA VAL A 370 -10.47 -35.91 7.84
C VAL A 370 -9.74 -36.61 8.99
N VAL A 371 -9.58 -37.94 8.93
CA VAL A 371 -8.81 -38.71 9.91
C VAL A 371 -7.33 -38.31 9.88
N ASP A 372 -6.75 -38.10 8.70
CA ASP A 372 -5.35 -37.69 8.57
C ASP A 372 -5.09 -36.29 9.16
N PHE A 373 -6.11 -35.43 9.17
CA PHE A 373 -6.05 -34.11 9.79
C PHE A 373 -6.43 -34.09 11.28
N ALA A 374 -6.89 -35.20 11.86
CA ALA A 374 -7.32 -35.25 13.25
C ALA A 374 -6.21 -34.83 14.22
N ASP A 375 -4.96 -35.25 13.97
CA ASP A 375 -3.80 -34.87 14.78
C ASP A 375 -3.47 -33.38 14.68
N PHE A 376 -3.76 -32.75 13.54
CA PHE A 376 -3.59 -31.31 13.36
C PHE A 376 -4.72 -30.49 14.01
N ILE A 377 -5.95 -31.01 13.95
CA ILE A 377 -7.14 -30.36 14.52
C ILE A 377 -7.08 -30.33 16.06
N PHE A 378 -6.53 -31.38 16.68
CA PHE A 378 -6.46 -31.52 18.14
C PHE A 378 -5.05 -31.32 18.73
N GLY A 379 -4.01 -31.14 17.91
CA GLY A 379 -2.63 -30.89 18.33
C GLY A 379 -1.87 -32.11 18.88
N GLN A 380 -0.54 -32.07 18.82
CA GLN A 380 0.37 -32.93 19.58
C GLN A 380 1.07 -32.05 20.63
N ASP A 381 0.45 -31.81 21.78
CA ASP A 381 1.16 -31.30 22.95
C ASP A 381 0.52 -31.89 24.21
N ASP A 382 1.26 -32.79 24.86
CA ASP A 382 0.98 -33.33 26.20
C ASP A 382 1.26 -32.26 27.30
N GLU A 383 0.76 -31.04 27.13
CA GLU A 383 0.65 -30.06 28.22
C GLU A 383 -0.82 -29.92 28.61
N GLU A 384 -1.10 -30.15 29.89
CA GLU A 384 -2.42 -30.23 30.53
C GLU A 384 -3.51 -29.31 29.91
N GLY A 385 -4.28 -29.86 28.96
CA GLY A 385 -5.47 -29.21 28.43
C GLY A 385 -5.78 -29.58 26.98
N SER A 386 -6.25 -30.80 26.72
CA SER A 386 -6.95 -31.15 25.47
C SER A 386 -8.12 -30.15 25.30
N GLU A 387 -7.97 -29.15 24.42
CA GLU A 387 -9.04 -28.20 24.13
C GLU A 387 -10.18 -28.96 23.44
N ASN A 388 -11.26 -29.23 24.18
CA ASN A 388 -12.46 -29.81 23.59
C ASN A 388 -13.06 -28.80 22.59
N LEU A 389 -13.35 -29.25 21.37
CA LEU A 389 -13.88 -28.39 20.30
C LEU A 389 -15.40 -28.23 20.44
N SER A 390 -15.91 -27.01 20.48
CA SER A 390 -17.37 -26.80 20.39
C SER A 390 -17.92 -27.31 19.05
N PHE A 391 -19.16 -27.81 19.04
CA PHE A 391 -19.80 -28.32 17.81
C PHE A 391 -19.80 -27.29 16.66
N SER A 392 -19.99 -26.01 16.97
CA SER A 392 -19.94 -24.93 15.99
C SER A 392 -18.55 -24.80 15.35
N LYS A 393 -17.48 -24.90 16.14
CA LYS A 393 -16.10 -24.83 15.64
C LYS A 393 -15.71 -26.08 14.85
N PHE A 394 -16.18 -27.24 15.29
CA PHE A 394 -16.05 -28.49 14.56
C PHE A 394 -16.71 -28.43 13.17
N MET A 395 -17.94 -27.93 13.08
CA MET A 395 -18.63 -27.75 11.79
C MET A 395 -17.91 -26.76 10.88
N GLU A 396 -17.36 -25.67 11.43
CA GLU A 396 -16.55 -24.71 10.68
C GLU A 396 -15.32 -25.38 10.04
N ILE A 397 -14.58 -26.17 10.81
CA ILE A 397 -13.37 -26.89 10.33
C ILE A 397 -13.74 -27.97 9.29
N LEU A 398 -14.83 -28.70 9.48
CA LEU A 398 -15.24 -29.70 8.49
C LEU A 398 -15.64 -29.06 7.17
N LEU A 399 -16.32 -27.91 7.20
CA LEU A 399 -16.70 -27.19 6.00
C LEU A 399 -15.49 -26.58 5.26
N THR A 400 -14.37 -26.31 5.95
CA THR A 400 -13.11 -25.90 5.29
C THR A 400 -12.37 -27.07 4.62
N LEU A 401 -12.66 -28.31 4.99
CA LEU A 401 -12.08 -29.52 4.39
C LEU A 401 -12.91 -30.08 3.20
N ARG A 402 -13.90 -29.34 2.69
CA ARG A 402 -14.66 -29.74 1.49
C ARG A 402 -13.74 -29.81 0.27
N GLN A 403 -13.87 -30.88 -0.52
CA GLN A 403 -13.10 -31.12 -1.74
C GLN A 403 -13.25 -29.99 -2.78
N ASP A 404 -14.38 -29.29 -2.77
CA ASP A 404 -14.66 -28.15 -3.67
C ASP A 404 -14.05 -26.82 -3.20
N ASN A 405 -13.35 -26.78 -2.06
CA ASN A 405 -12.71 -25.55 -1.60
C ASN A 405 -11.46 -25.24 -2.44
N LYS A 406 -11.51 -24.13 -3.17
CA LYS A 406 -10.38 -23.62 -3.95
C LYS A 406 -9.38 -22.92 -3.03
N ALA A 407 -8.11 -23.32 -3.06
CA ALA A 407 -7.05 -22.64 -2.34
C ALA A 407 -6.89 -21.18 -2.82
N THR A 408 -6.84 -20.24 -1.88
CA THR A 408 -6.66 -18.81 -2.18
C THR A 408 -5.23 -18.35 -1.96
N ILE A 409 -4.87 -17.18 -2.51
CA ILE A 409 -3.57 -16.53 -2.26
C ILE A 409 -3.38 -16.28 -0.75
N ARG A 410 -4.46 -15.98 -0.02
CA ARG A 410 -4.42 -15.82 1.43
C ARG A 410 -3.98 -17.13 2.12
N ASP A 411 -4.51 -18.27 1.68
CA ASP A 411 -4.12 -19.58 2.24
C ASP A 411 -2.66 -19.90 1.95
N MET A 412 -2.16 -19.55 0.76
CA MET A 412 -0.73 -19.68 0.41
C MET A 412 0.17 -18.75 1.24
N ILE A 413 -0.26 -17.51 1.51
CA ILE A 413 0.49 -16.57 2.35
C ILE A 413 0.49 -17.05 3.80
N SER A 414 -0.65 -17.54 4.31
CA SER A 414 -0.74 -18.12 5.66
C SER A 414 0.14 -19.36 5.80
N LEU A 415 0.14 -20.25 4.81
CA LEU A 415 1.04 -21.41 4.76
C LEU A 415 2.50 -20.96 4.75
N ARG A 416 2.87 -19.99 3.90
CA ARG A 416 4.23 -19.44 3.84
C ARG A 416 4.64 -18.82 5.17
N SER A 417 3.75 -18.07 5.81
CA SER A 417 4.01 -17.42 7.11
C SER A 417 4.19 -18.46 8.22
N HIS A 418 3.37 -19.50 8.24
CA HIS A 418 3.47 -20.60 9.21
C HIS A 418 4.77 -21.40 9.02
N VAL A 419 5.09 -21.78 7.78
CA VAL A 419 6.33 -22.48 7.44
C VAL A 419 7.55 -21.63 7.80
N LYS A 420 7.55 -20.34 7.46
CA LYS A 420 8.63 -19.41 7.84
C LYS A 420 8.80 -19.35 9.36
N GLY A 421 7.71 -19.22 10.12
CA GLY A 421 7.77 -19.17 11.57
C GLY A 421 8.33 -20.45 12.20
N GLN A 422 8.02 -21.63 11.66
CA GLN A 422 8.62 -22.90 12.10
C GLN A 422 10.08 -23.03 11.69
N LEU A 423 10.42 -22.60 10.47
CA LEU A 423 11.80 -22.62 9.97
C LEU A 423 12.69 -21.69 10.79
N ASP A 424 12.21 -20.49 11.13
CA ASP A 424 12.93 -19.52 11.95
C ASP A 424 13.17 -20.07 13.37
N LYS A 425 12.21 -20.80 13.95
CA LYS A 425 12.41 -21.51 15.23
C LYS A 425 13.48 -22.59 15.11
N LEU A 426 13.43 -23.41 14.06
CA LEU A 426 14.39 -24.48 13.81
C LEU A 426 15.81 -23.94 13.56
N VAL A 427 15.93 -22.87 12.75
CA VAL A 427 17.19 -22.17 12.47
C VAL A 427 17.74 -21.56 13.74
N ASN A 428 16.92 -20.93 14.58
CA ASN A 428 17.37 -20.39 15.87
C ASN A 428 17.83 -21.50 16.85
N GLN A 429 17.22 -22.68 16.78
CA GLN A 429 17.65 -23.86 17.55
C GLN A 429 19.00 -24.40 17.04
N LEU A 430 19.14 -24.56 15.73
CA LEU A 430 20.39 -24.99 15.07
C LEU A 430 21.53 -24.00 15.30
N CYS A 431 21.27 -22.69 15.22
CA CYS A 431 22.25 -21.64 15.50
C CYS A 431 22.70 -21.61 16.98
N ARG A 432 21.88 -22.14 17.91
CA ARG A 432 22.27 -22.31 19.32
C ARG A 432 23.13 -23.55 19.56
N GLU A 433 22.94 -24.61 18.75
CA GLU A 433 23.60 -25.91 18.95
C GLU A 433 24.91 -26.09 18.15
N VAL A 434 25.19 -25.23 17.16
CA VAL A 434 26.45 -25.27 16.37
C VAL A 434 27.36 -24.08 16.69
N PRO A 435 28.17 -24.11 17.76
CA PRO A 435 29.23 -23.14 17.98
C PRO A 435 30.59 -23.70 17.54
N GLN A 436 30.83 -23.91 16.25
CA GLN A 436 32.21 -24.06 15.72
C GLN A 436 32.41 -23.43 14.32
N MET A 437 33.34 -22.47 14.28
CA MET A 437 34.09 -21.93 13.15
C MET A 437 33.34 -21.13 12.07
N SER A 438 33.10 -19.85 12.35
CA SER A 438 33.34 -18.80 11.33
C SER A 438 34.49 -17.89 11.81
N PRO A 439 35.47 -17.57 10.96
CA PRO A 439 36.65 -16.79 11.34
C PRO A 439 36.34 -15.30 11.24
N ARG A 440 35.35 -14.79 12.00
CA ARG A 440 35.04 -13.36 11.97
C ARG A 440 36.24 -12.56 12.49
N SER A 441 36.76 -11.67 11.66
CA SER A 441 37.92 -10.82 11.97
C SER A 441 37.58 -9.75 13.00
N LEU A 442 36.32 -9.30 13.01
CA LEU A 442 35.75 -8.37 13.98
C LEU A 442 34.63 -9.06 14.77
N LYS A 443 34.65 -8.92 16.10
CA LYS A 443 33.65 -9.53 17.01
C LYS A 443 33.02 -8.48 17.91
N ALA A 444 31.70 -8.50 18.01
CA ALA A 444 30.99 -7.80 19.08
C ALA A 444 31.11 -8.62 20.38
N HIS A 445 31.58 -7.98 21.45
CA HIS A 445 31.66 -8.53 22.79
C HIS A 445 30.69 -7.80 23.70
N HIS A 446 29.77 -8.50 24.36
CA HIS A 446 28.80 -7.89 25.28
C HIS A 446 29.06 -8.36 26.70
N THR A 447 29.35 -7.41 27.60
CA THR A 447 29.44 -7.65 29.05
C THR A 447 28.61 -6.63 29.79
N GLY A 448 27.64 -7.07 30.58
CA GLY A 448 26.92 -6.19 31.53
C GLY A 448 26.10 -5.05 30.92
N GLY A 449 25.65 -5.17 29.66
CA GLY A 449 24.84 -4.15 28.98
C GLY A 449 25.62 -3.20 28.07
N GLU A 450 26.96 -3.20 28.11
CA GLU A 450 27.82 -2.48 27.17
C GLU A 450 28.42 -3.45 26.14
N GLY A 451 28.24 -3.14 24.85
CA GLY A 451 28.91 -3.83 23.76
C GLY A 451 30.26 -3.17 23.44
N SER A 452 31.26 -3.95 23.04
CA SER A 452 32.52 -3.45 22.49
C SER A 452 32.92 -4.24 21.25
N LEU A 453 33.64 -3.60 20.32
CA LEU A 453 34.18 -4.26 19.13
C LEU A 453 35.61 -4.72 19.41
N LEU A 454 35.90 -5.99 19.12
CA LEU A 454 37.22 -6.60 19.26
C LEU A 454 37.73 -7.05 17.89
N LEU A 455 38.96 -6.63 17.55
CA LEU A 455 39.66 -7.02 16.34
C LEU A 455 40.59 -8.20 16.64
N ARG A 456 40.56 -9.23 15.79
CA ARG A 456 41.48 -10.38 15.88
C ARG A 456 42.94 -9.92 15.77
N ASP A 457 43.88 -10.59 16.45
CA ASP A 457 45.27 -10.12 16.60
C ASP A 457 46.07 -10.02 15.29
N ASP A 458 45.71 -10.79 14.27
CA ASP A 458 46.34 -10.84 12.95
C ASP A 458 45.51 -10.14 11.86
N ALA A 459 44.44 -9.44 12.23
CA ALA A 459 43.56 -8.73 11.30
C ALA A 459 43.86 -7.23 11.23
N GLN A 460 43.58 -6.66 10.06
CA GLN A 460 43.50 -5.23 9.76
C GLN A 460 42.03 -4.90 9.46
N PHE A 461 41.54 -3.75 9.88
CA PHE A 461 40.17 -3.31 9.65
C PHE A 461 40.16 -1.96 8.94
N VAL A 462 39.39 -1.87 7.85
CA VAL A 462 39.18 -0.62 7.11
C VAL A 462 37.70 -0.32 7.05
N PHE A 463 37.28 0.82 7.59
CA PHE A 463 35.91 1.31 7.48
C PHE A 463 35.78 2.23 6.27
N GLY A 464 34.79 1.98 5.40
CA GLY A 464 34.68 2.59 4.07
C GLY A 464 34.09 4.00 4.02
N GLY A 465 33.66 4.57 5.14
CA GLY A 465 33.03 5.90 5.20
C GLY A 465 31.51 5.85 5.20
N ASP A 466 30.87 7.03 5.18
CA ASP A 466 29.42 7.24 5.29
C ASP A 466 28.86 6.65 6.61
N ALA A 467 29.54 6.96 7.73
CA ALA A 467 29.17 6.49 9.06
C ALA A 467 27.84 7.07 9.57
N VAL A 468 27.50 8.29 9.14
CA VAL A 468 26.30 9.02 9.59
C VAL A 468 25.38 9.26 8.40
N ASP A 469 24.30 8.49 8.26
CA ASP A 469 23.50 8.50 7.03
C ASP A 469 22.00 8.23 7.25
N HIS A 470 21.51 7.02 6.96
CA HIS A 470 20.08 6.71 6.84
C HIS A 470 19.42 6.06 8.06
N TYR A 471 20.20 5.57 9.03
CA TYR A 471 19.69 4.77 10.17
C TYR A 471 19.86 5.48 11.52
N SER A 472 19.27 4.92 12.57
CA SER A 472 19.52 5.36 13.95
C SER A 472 20.70 4.59 14.56
N GLY A 473 21.44 5.20 15.47
CA GLY A 473 22.65 4.59 16.06
C GLY A 473 23.96 5.17 15.51
N ASP A 474 23.91 6.32 14.82
CA ASP A 474 25.08 6.97 14.24
C ASP A 474 26.10 7.38 15.32
N LEU A 475 25.62 7.88 16.47
CA LEU A 475 26.51 8.28 17.56
C LEU A 475 27.17 7.05 18.16
N ARG A 476 26.39 5.98 18.32
CA ARG A 476 26.90 4.73 18.85
C ARG A 476 27.97 4.11 17.95
N ILE A 477 27.75 4.06 16.63
CA ILE A 477 28.73 3.49 15.72
C ILE A 477 30.01 4.35 15.66
N LEU A 478 29.88 5.68 15.71
CA LEU A 478 31.04 6.57 15.82
C LEU A 478 31.84 6.32 17.10
N GLU A 479 31.17 6.18 18.24
CA GLU A 479 31.79 5.86 19.53
C GLU A 479 32.54 4.51 19.48
N ASP A 480 31.88 3.47 18.95
CA ASP A 480 32.47 2.13 18.84
C ASP A 480 33.67 2.13 17.87
N LEU A 481 33.59 2.82 16.73
CA LEU A 481 34.69 2.98 15.77
C LEU A 481 35.87 3.74 16.38
N LEU A 482 35.62 4.88 17.04
CA LEU A 482 36.67 5.67 17.68
C LEU A 482 37.36 4.90 18.81
N THR A 483 36.59 4.14 19.59
CA THR A 483 37.13 3.25 20.63
C THR A 483 38.02 2.18 20.01
N LEU A 484 37.57 1.55 18.92
CA LEU A 484 38.36 0.55 18.19
C LEU A 484 39.65 1.14 17.63
N LYS A 485 39.62 2.35 17.06
CA LYS A 485 40.81 3.07 16.57
C LYS A 485 41.77 3.45 17.70
N LYS A 486 41.26 3.84 18.86
CA LYS A 486 42.09 4.13 20.05
C LYS A 486 42.79 2.87 20.55
N GLN A 487 42.10 1.72 20.53
CA GLN A 487 42.65 0.44 20.98
C GLN A 487 43.63 -0.18 19.98
N TYR A 488 43.40 -0.02 18.67
CA TYR A 488 44.17 -0.67 17.60
C TYR A 488 44.63 0.33 16.54
N SER A 489 45.34 1.39 16.95
CA SER A 489 45.65 2.56 16.12
C SER A 489 46.37 2.28 14.79
N ASP A 490 47.21 1.25 14.77
CA ASP A 490 48.01 0.80 13.62
C ASP A 490 47.27 -0.21 12.72
N ARG A 491 46.17 -0.79 13.21
CA ARG A 491 45.42 -1.85 12.52
C ARG A 491 44.01 -1.48 12.08
N VAL A 492 43.53 -0.32 12.53
CA VAL A 492 42.20 0.21 12.20
C VAL A 492 42.37 1.46 11.38
N HIS A 493 41.76 1.50 10.20
CA HIS A 493 41.86 2.61 9.26
C HIS A 493 40.48 3.05 8.84
N PHE A 494 40.30 4.36 8.63
CA PHE A 494 39.02 4.91 8.17
C PHE A 494 39.24 5.64 6.86
N VAL A 495 38.33 5.42 5.92
CA VAL A 495 38.24 6.14 4.66
C VAL A 495 37.09 7.14 4.78
N ILE A 496 37.32 8.37 4.35
CA ILE A 496 36.34 9.45 4.42
C ILE A 496 35.19 9.22 3.42
N GLY A 497 33.95 9.31 3.89
CA GLY A 497 32.75 9.36 3.06
C GLY A 497 32.29 10.78 2.73
N ASN A 498 31.59 10.93 1.61
CA ASN A 498 31.10 12.24 1.15
C ASN A 498 30.06 12.82 2.12
N ARG A 499 29.17 11.98 2.66
CA ARG A 499 28.09 12.46 3.53
C ARG A 499 28.57 12.85 4.91
N ASP A 500 29.64 12.22 5.39
CA ASP A 500 30.28 12.56 6.66
C ASP A 500 30.87 13.97 6.59
N VAL A 501 31.63 14.27 5.53
CA VAL A 501 32.27 15.57 5.32
C VAL A 501 31.27 16.68 5.07
N ASN A 502 30.20 16.40 4.32
CA ASN A 502 29.19 17.41 4.00
C ASN A 502 28.51 17.95 5.29
N LYS A 503 28.53 17.20 6.40
CA LYS A 503 28.02 17.67 7.70
C LYS A 503 28.92 18.71 8.39
N LEU A 504 30.16 18.89 7.95
CA LEU A 504 31.06 19.92 8.49
C LEU A 504 30.58 21.35 8.24
N ARG A 505 29.65 21.56 7.29
CA ARG A 505 29.05 22.88 7.06
C ARG A 505 27.98 23.25 8.09
N LEU A 506 27.41 22.29 8.79
CA LEU A 506 26.26 22.50 9.66
C LEU A 506 26.53 23.55 10.75
N PRO A 507 27.70 23.59 11.45
CA PRO A 507 27.97 24.62 12.44
C PRO A 507 28.01 26.05 11.88
N PHE A 508 28.31 26.21 10.59
CA PHE A 508 28.37 27.51 9.91
C PHE A 508 26.99 27.89 9.34
N GLU A 509 26.38 27.00 8.55
CA GLU A 509 25.12 27.24 7.85
C GLU A 509 23.90 27.27 8.78
N LEU A 510 23.96 26.58 9.92
CA LEU A 510 22.89 26.62 10.93
C LEU A 510 23.08 27.73 11.98
N SER A 511 24.07 28.59 11.80
CA SER A 511 24.23 29.77 12.66
C SER A 511 23.14 30.79 12.38
N GLU A 512 22.66 31.48 13.43
CA GLU A 512 21.64 32.54 13.29
C GLU A 512 22.06 33.61 12.27
N ARG A 513 23.36 33.94 12.26
CA ARG A 513 23.95 34.91 11.33
C ARG A 513 23.80 34.45 9.87
N PHE A 514 24.02 33.18 9.58
CA PHE A 514 23.89 32.64 8.23
C PHE A 514 22.41 32.51 7.82
N ILE A 515 21.57 31.91 8.68
CA ILE A 515 20.13 31.69 8.43
C ILE A 515 19.39 33.01 8.16
N SER A 516 19.75 34.08 8.88
CA SER A 516 19.16 35.41 8.67
C SER A 516 19.58 36.06 7.35
N THR A 517 20.72 35.67 6.79
CA THR A 517 21.24 36.19 5.52
C THR A 517 20.73 35.38 4.33
N TRP A 518 20.57 34.06 4.50
CA TRP A 518 20.19 33.12 3.45
C TRP A 518 18.93 32.35 3.83
N PRO A 519 17.74 32.95 3.73
CA PRO A 519 16.49 32.26 4.05
C PRO A 519 16.18 31.15 3.03
N LEU A 520 15.65 30.01 3.50
CA LEU A 520 15.32 28.88 2.61
C LEU A 520 14.32 29.26 1.51
N GLN A 521 13.39 30.17 1.80
CA GLN A 521 12.35 30.62 0.87
C GLN A 521 12.94 31.25 -0.40
N GLU A 522 14.14 31.80 -0.32
CA GLU A 522 14.82 32.50 -1.43
C GLU A 522 15.94 31.62 -2.05
N HIS A 523 16.13 30.39 -1.57
CA HIS A 523 17.22 29.53 -2.06
C HIS A 523 16.92 29.00 -3.49
N PRO A 524 17.75 29.31 -4.51
CA PRO A 524 17.47 29.00 -5.91
C PRO A 524 17.77 27.53 -6.31
N GLY A 525 17.85 26.61 -5.35
CA GLY A 525 18.33 25.24 -5.55
C GLY A 525 19.86 25.08 -5.45
N VAL A 526 20.36 23.87 -5.72
CA VAL A 526 21.78 23.50 -5.57
C VAL A 526 22.52 23.53 -6.91
N TYR A 527 23.83 23.85 -6.91
CA TYR A 527 24.60 24.05 -8.14
C TYR A 527 24.80 22.79 -8.99
N TRP A 528 24.79 21.61 -8.36
CA TRP A 528 25.01 20.31 -9.02
C TRP A 528 23.72 19.67 -9.58
N LEU A 529 22.60 20.41 -9.58
CA LEU A 529 21.38 20.02 -10.28
C LEU A 529 21.13 20.96 -11.47
N GLU A 530 20.69 20.37 -12.58
CA GLU A 530 20.22 21.10 -13.76
C GLU A 530 19.08 22.05 -13.38
N GLU A 531 19.00 23.21 -14.04
CA GLU A 531 18.02 24.26 -13.69
C GLU A 531 16.57 23.74 -13.70
N GLU A 532 16.28 22.77 -14.57
CA GLU A 532 14.97 22.14 -14.70
C GLU A 532 14.60 21.24 -13.50
N ASP A 533 15.62 20.61 -12.90
CA ASP A 533 15.55 19.66 -11.77
C ASP A 533 15.81 20.31 -10.41
N ARG A 534 16.24 21.57 -10.39
CA ARG A 534 16.37 22.34 -9.15
C ARG A 534 15.00 22.39 -8.45
N PRO A 535 14.94 22.09 -7.14
CA PRO A 535 13.67 22.04 -6.43
C PRO A 535 12.95 23.40 -6.52
N LYS A 536 11.85 23.46 -7.30
CA LYS A 536 11.13 24.70 -7.64
C LYS A 536 10.29 25.28 -6.49
N ASN A 537 10.14 24.52 -5.40
CA ASN A 537 9.41 24.92 -4.20
C ASN A 537 10.26 24.60 -2.97
N CYS A 538 11.02 25.58 -2.48
CA CYS A 538 11.46 25.57 -1.09
C CYS A 538 10.20 25.60 -0.21
N ILE A 539 10.13 24.68 0.76
CA ILE A 539 8.96 24.39 1.62
C ILE A 539 8.24 25.69 2.00
N PRO A 540 7.06 26.03 1.41
CA PRO A 540 6.46 27.35 1.54
C PRO A 540 5.98 27.70 2.96
N GLU A 541 5.90 26.70 3.85
CA GLU A 541 5.27 26.80 5.18
C GLU A 541 6.26 26.66 6.35
N ALA A 542 7.54 26.36 6.08
CA ALA A 542 8.55 26.14 7.09
C ALA A 542 9.18 27.47 7.52
N GLY A 543 9.04 27.87 8.79
CA GLY A 543 9.67 29.08 9.32
C GLY A 543 11.19 29.07 9.15
N ASN A 544 11.82 30.25 9.11
CA ASN A 544 13.27 30.40 8.90
C ASN A 544 14.09 30.13 10.18
N HIS A 545 14.17 28.86 10.62
CA HIS A 545 14.87 28.45 11.84
C HIS A 545 15.77 27.22 11.55
N ALA A 546 16.75 26.97 12.43
CA ALA A 546 17.82 25.99 12.19
C ALA A 546 17.33 24.55 11.94
N ALA A 547 16.21 24.14 12.53
CA ALA A 547 15.65 22.81 12.30
C ALA A 547 15.20 22.59 10.85
N GLU A 548 14.54 23.59 10.27
CA GLU A 548 14.05 23.52 8.88
C GLU A 548 15.20 23.59 7.88
N HIS A 549 16.22 24.41 8.16
CA HIS A 549 17.48 24.40 7.41
C HIS A 549 18.16 23.03 7.46
N LEU A 550 18.28 22.42 8.64
CA LEU A 550 18.90 21.10 8.76
C LEU A 550 18.10 20.02 8.01
N LYS A 551 16.77 19.99 8.15
CA LYS A 551 15.89 19.06 7.40
C LYS A 551 16.08 19.25 5.90
N TRP A 552 16.12 20.49 5.41
CA TRP A 552 16.36 20.79 4.00
C TRP A 552 17.74 20.33 3.54
N ILE A 553 18.80 20.61 4.31
CA ILE A 553 20.17 20.18 4.01
C ILE A 553 20.24 18.66 3.88
N LEU A 554 19.70 17.93 4.87
CA LEU A 554 19.70 16.47 4.90
C LEU A 554 18.92 15.89 3.71
N ALA A 555 17.72 16.41 3.42
CA ALA A 555 16.87 15.91 2.35
C ALA A 555 17.40 16.26 0.94
N ARG A 556 17.77 17.52 0.72
CA ARG A 556 18.04 18.07 -0.63
C ARG A 556 19.50 18.06 -1.03
N THR A 557 20.44 17.97 -0.08
CA THR A 557 21.87 17.98 -0.38
C THR A 557 22.61 16.69 -0.01
N MET A 558 22.05 15.88 0.88
CA MET A 558 22.68 14.63 1.35
C MET A 558 21.88 13.37 1.00
N GLY A 559 20.64 13.52 0.53
CA GLY A 559 19.75 12.40 0.20
C GLY A 559 19.27 11.60 1.41
N ALA A 560 19.31 12.17 2.61
CA ALA A 560 18.98 11.51 3.87
C ALA A 560 17.79 12.19 4.60
N PRO A 561 16.58 12.24 4.00
CA PRO A 561 15.45 13.02 4.51
C PRO A 561 14.98 12.58 5.90
N ARG A 562 15.20 11.32 6.29
CA ARG A 562 14.80 10.76 7.59
C ARG A 562 15.87 10.89 8.67
N ALA A 563 17.09 11.31 8.35
CA ALA A 563 18.19 11.38 9.31
C ALA A 563 17.90 12.28 10.52
N PHE A 564 17.10 13.34 10.32
CA PHE A 564 16.66 14.22 11.41
C PHE A 564 15.85 13.44 12.46
N GLU A 565 14.84 12.68 12.01
CA GLU A 565 13.97 11.89 12.88
C GLU A 565 14.71 10.68 13.48
N ARG A 566 15.59 10.02 12.71
CA ARG A 566 16.45 8.94 13.22
C ARG A 566 17.39 9.38 14.32
N ARG A 567 17.94 10.59 14.22
CA ARG A 567 18.73 11.18 15.31
C ARG A 567 17.86 11.47 16.53
N ARG A 568 16.62 11.94 16.34
CA ARG A 568 15.67 12.13 17.45
C ARG A 568 15.40 10.81 18.18
N GLU A 569 15.12 9.74 17.44
CA GLU A 569 14.92 8.39 17.99
C GLU A 569 16.13 7.93 18.82
N GLU A 570 17.34 8.17 18.33
CA GLU A 570 18.58 7.80 19.03
C GLU A 570 18.76 8.58 20.33
N LEU A 571 18.53 9.89 20.32
CA LEU A 571 18.62 10.74 21.52
C LEU A 571 17.54 10.40 22.56
N GLN A 572 16.35 9.98 22.10
CA GLN A 572 15.24 9.58 22.97
C GLN A 572 15.46 8.24 23.68
N ARG A 573 16.45 7.41 23.29
CA ARG A 573 16.77 6.15 23.98
C ARG A 573 17.15 6.36 25.46
N GLY A 574 17.53 7.58 25.85
CA GLY A 574 17.73 7.98 27.24
C GLY A 574 16.46 8.24 28.06
N GLY A 575 15.26 8.11 27.46
CA GLY A 575 13.97 8.27 28.12
C GLY A 575 13.47 9.71 28.29
N ALA A 576 14.20 10.70 27.74
CA ALA A 576 13.79 12.11 27.75
C ALA A 576 13.08 12.49 26.43
N GLU A 577 12.11 13.39 26.50
CA GLU A 577 11.59 14.05 25.29
C GLU A 577 12.68 14.92 24.66
N VAL A 578 12.83 14.81 23.35
CA VAL A 578 13.85 15.52 22.56
C VAL A 578 13.12 16.41 21.56
N ASP A 579 13.31 17.72 21.68
CA ASP A 579 12.76 18.71 20.76
C ASP A 579 13.66 18.92 19.52
N ASP A 580 13.17 19.68 18.54
CA ASP A 580 13.91 19.97 17.31
C ASP A 580 15.23 20.69 17.58
N ALA A 581 15.28 21.53 18.61
CA ALA A 581 16.48 22.26 19.00
C ALA A 581 17.58 21.32 19.50
N ALA A 582 17.24 20.31 20.29
CA ALA A 582 18.19 19.30 20.76
C ALA A 582 18.75 18.45 19.60
N VAL A 583 17.92 18.11 18.61
CA VAL A 583 18.39 17.39 17.40
C VAL A 583 19.38 18.25 16.61
N VAL A 584 19.04 19.51 16.36
CA VAL A 584 19.93 20.47 15.68
C VAL A 584 21.25 20.61 16.44
N GLN A 585 21.17 20.79 17.76
CA GLN A 585 22.34 20.93 18.63
C GLN A 585 23.23 19.68 18.55
N SER A 586 22.67 18.47 18.54
CA SER A 586 23.43 17.24 18.36
C SER A 586 24.23 17.26 17.06
N PHE A 587 23.60 17.51 15.91
CA PHE A 587 24.32 17.56 14.63
C PHE A 587 25.40 18.64 14.59
N VAL A 588 25.12 19.84 15.13
CA VAL A 588 26.08 20.95 15.18
C VAL A 588 27.25 20.62 16.12
N GLN A 589 26.99 20.01 17.27
CA GLN A 589 28.02 19.66 18.24
C GLN A 589 28.93 18.56 17.69
N GLU A 590 28.37 17.54 17.06
CA GLU A 590 29.16 16.44 16.47
C GLU A 590 30.09 16.92 15.35
N ALA A 591 29.66 17.91 14.57
CA ALA A 591 30.46 18.52 13.50
C ALA A 591 31.48 19.56 13.99
N ARG A 592 31.49 19.91 15.29
CA ARG A 592 32.45 20.85 15.89
C ARG A 592 33.65 20.11 16.49
N PRO A 593 34.78 20.80 16.71
CA PRO A 593 35.90 20.27 17.47
C PRO A 593 35.46 19.71 18.82
N GLY A 594 35.76 18.43 19.08
CA GLY A 594 35.34 17.69 20.28
C GLY A 594 34.07 16.83 20.11
N GLY A 595 33.36 16.94 18.99
CA GLY A 595 32.33 15.99 18.59
C GLY A 595 32.90 14.69 18.02
N LEU A 596 32.15 13.58 18.10
CA LEU A 596 32.56 12.27 17.62
C LEU A 596 32.76 12.27 16.10
N LEU A 597 31.86 12.91 15.35
CA LEU A 597 32.00 13.00 13.88
C LEU A 597 33.26 13.78 13.49
N PHE A 598 33.54 14.90 14.15
CA PHE A 598 34.76 15.68 13.90
C PHE A 598 36.03 14.89 14.26
N GLU A 599 36.03 14.17 15.37
CA GLU A 599 37.15 13.29 15.78
C GLU A 599 37.36 12.16 14.76
N TYR A 600 36.28 11.52 14.31
CA TYR A 600 36.30 10.49 13.27
C TYR A 600 36.91 11.01 11.97
N LEU A 601 36.45 12.17 11.48
CA LEU A 601 36.98 12.78 10.25
C LEU A 601 38.45 13.24 10.38
N THR A 602 38.88 13.61 11.58
CA THR A 602 40.28 13.95 11.85
C THR A 602 41.18 12.71 11.71
N LEU A 603 40.70 11.55 12.18
CA LEU A 603 41.42 10.28 12.14
C LEU A 603 41.28 9.53 10.81
N ALA A 604 40.27 9.87 10.01
CA ALA A 604 40.01 9.27 8.70
C ALA A 604 40.90 9.89 7.62
N GLU A 605 41.24 9.09 6.62
CA GLU A 605 42.02 9.51 5.46
C GLU A 605 41.18 9.50 4.18
N LEU A 606 41.58 10.31 3.19
CA LEU A 606 40.91 10.31 1.89
C LEU A 606 41.15 9.00 1.12
N ALA A 607 42.35 8.42 1.26
CA ALA A 607 42.71 7.11 0.74
C ALA A 607 43.72 6.46 1.68
N VAL A 608 43.66 5.13 1.82
CA VAL A 608 44.55 4.37 2.71
C VAL A 608 45.20 3.24 1.93
N LYS A 609 46.51 3.04 2.10
CA LYS A 609 47.21 1.86 1.58
C LYS A 609 47.57 0.92 2.73
N VAL A 610 47.10 -0.32 2.67
CA VAL A 610 47.45 -1.39 3.62
C VAL A 610 48.03 -2.56 2.84
N GLY A 611 49.32 -2.85 3.05
CA GLY A 611 50.03 -3.86 2.26
C GLY A 611 50.05 -3.50 0.76
N ASP A 612 49.54 -4.41 -0.07
CA ASP A 612 49.42 -4.25 -1.52
C ASP A 612 48.02 -3.74 -1.95
N SER A 613 47.20 -3.30 -1.00
CA SER A 613 45.80 -2.92 -1.23
C SER A 613 45.58 -1.43 -0.95
N LEU A 614 44.97 -0.74 -1.91
CA LEU A 614 44.57 0.66 -1.82
C LEU A 614 43.07 0.74 -1.56
N PHE A 615 42.67 1.47 -0.53
CA PHE A 615 41.28 1.69 -0.13
C PHE A 615 40.90 3.13 -0.44
N VAL A 616 39.81 3.31 -1.16
CA VAL A 616 39.21 4.60 -1.53
C VAL A 616 37.71 4.55 -1.30
N HIS A 617 37.04 5.70 -1.19
CA HIS A 617 35.59 5.69 -0.96
C HIS A 617 34.82 5.21 -2.21
N GLY A 618 35.07 5.78 -3.39
CA GLY A 618 34.37 5.42 -4.63
C GLY A 618 35.23 4.78 -5.71
N GLY A 619 36.35 5.41 -6.08
CA GLY A 619 37.15 4.95 -7.22
C GLY A 619 38.43 5.75 -7.41
N LEU A 620 39.16 5.45 -8.49
CA LEU A 620 40.35 6.24 -8.84
C LEU A 620 39.96 7.60 -9.45
N PRO A 621 40.82 8.62 -9.37
CA PRO A 621 40.52 9.92 -9.94
C PRO A 621 40.28 9.84 -11.45
N ARG A 622 39.17 10.39 -11.92
CA ARG A 622 38.76 10.36 -13.33
C ARG A 622 37.96 11.61 -13.70
N SER A 623 38.17 12.17 -14.90
CA SER A 623 37.34 13.24 -15.45
C SER A 623 36.77 12.79 -16.80
N GLY A 624 35.45 12.68 -16.90
CA GLY A 624 34.84 12.00 -18.04
C GLY A 624 35.35 10.56 -18.12
N LEU A 625 35.78 10.07 -19.27
CA LEU A 625 36.36 8.72 -19.44
C LEU A 625 37.87 8.67 -19.19
N GLU A 626 38.52 9.79 -18.88
CA GLU A 626 39.97 9.89 -18.76
C GLU A 626 40.43 9.70 -17.30
N TRP A 627 41.25 8.68 -17.05
CA TRP A 627 41.84 8.45 -15.73
C TRP A 627 42.95 9.47 -15.44
N ARG A 628 43.00 9.93 -14.19
CA ARG A 628 43.98 10.94 -13.74
C ARG A 628 44.72 10.45 -12.49
N PRO A 629 45.50 9.35 -12.60
CA PRO A 629 46.18 8.78 -11.45
C PRO A 629 47.04 9.83 -10.73
N GLY A 630 46.96 9.85 -9.40
CA GLY A 630 47.72 10.77 -8.57
C GLY A 630 47.28 12.24 -8.62
N TRP A 631 46.11 12.55 -9.20
CA TRP A 631 45.60 13.93 -9.25
C TRP A 631 45.35 14.49 -7.85
N LEU A 632 45.96 15.63 -7.54
CA LEU A 632 45.86 16.28 -6.23
C LEU A 632 44.94 17.52 -6.27
N PRO A 633 43.90 17.62 -5.42
CA PRO A 633 43.07 18.81 -5.31
C PRO A 633 43.77 19.97 -4.56
N PRO A 634 43.52 21.23 -4.92
CA PRO A 634 42.98 21.71 -6.20
C PRO A 634 44.08 21.98 -7.24
N SER A 635 45.36 21.74 -6.90
CA SER A 635 46.51 22.09 -7.74
C SER A 635 46.49 21.42 -9.11
N GLY A 636 45.86 20.25 -9.18
CA GLY A 636 45.74 19.44 -10.38
C GLY A 636 47.02 18.72 -10.79
N GLU A 637 48.04 18.74 -9.93
CA GLU A 637 49.29 18.02 -10.13
C GLU A 637 49.05 16.50 -10.04
N SER A 638 49.73 15.73 -10.89
CA SER A 638 49.76 14.26 -10.81
C SER A 638 51.03 13.84 -10.10
N LEU A 639 50.86 13.14 -8.97
CA LEU A 639 51.95 12.71 -8.09
C LEU A 639 52.07 11.18 -8.05
N PRO A 640 53.28 10.63 -7.80
CA PRO A 640 53.44 9.21 -7.46
C PRO A 640 52.60 8.82 -6.24
N LEU A 641 52.16 7.55 -6.13
CA LEU A 641 51.18 7.09 -5.14
C LEU A 641 51.46 7.58 -3.70
N ASP A 642 52.67 7.34 -3.17
CA ASP A 642 52.96 7.69 -1.78
C ASP A 642 52.98 9.22 -1.55
N ALA A 643 53.46 9.99 -2.53
CA ALA A 643 53.43 11.46 -2.50
C ALA A 643 52.00 12.00 -2.64
N TRP A 644 51.17 11.33 -3.44
CA TRP A 644 49.75 11.65 -3.59
C TRP A 644 48.96 11.39 -2.29
N LEU A 645 49.19 10.25 -1.62
CA LEU A 645 48.59 9.96 -0.32
C LEU A 645 48.95 11.02 0.72
N GLN A 646 50.22 11.41 0.80
CA GLN A 646 50.66 12.49 1.70
C GLN A 646 50.01 13.83 1.31
N GLY A 647 49.98 14.16 0.02
CA GLY A 647 49.35 15.39 -0.46
C GLY A 647 47.87 15.46 -0.12
N LEU A 648 47.13 14.34 -0.21
CA LEU A 648 45.74 14.24 0.20
C LEU A 648 45.57 14.44 1.71
N ALA A 649 46.45 13.84 2.52
CA ALA A 649 46.46 14.03 3.97
C ALA A 649 46.72 15.50 4.36
N ASP A 650 47.69 16.15 3.70
CA ASP A 650 48.01 17.56 3.90
C ASP A 650 46.87 18.49 3.44
N PHE A 651 46.21 18.14 2.34
CA PHE A 651 45.01 18.83 1.86
C PHE A 651 43.88 18.76 2.88
N LYS A 652 43.51 17.55 3.33
CA LYS A 652 42.50 17.33 4.37
C LYS A 652 42.82 18.11 5.64
N SER A 653 44.05 17.98 6.14
CA SER A 653 44.48 18.58 7.41
C SER A 653 44.41 20.11 7.37
N ARG A 654 44.81 20.74 6.25
CA ARG A 654 44.66 22.19 6.05
C ARG A 654 43.19 22.62 6.06
N GLN A 655 42.29 21.83 5.48
CA GLN A 655 40.87 22.16 5.44
C GLN A 655 40.18 22.00 6.80
N LEU A 656 40.50 20.95 7.56
CA LEU A 656 40.01 20.78 8.93
C LEU A 656 40.55 21.86 9.87
N ALA A 657 41.79 22.32 9.68
CA ALA A 657 42.36 23.44 10.44
C ALA A 657 41.57 24.74 10.26
N GLN A 658 41.01 25.01 9.07
CA GLN A 658 40.15 26.18 8.85
C GLN A 658 38.85 26.12 9.67
N ILE A 659 38.35 24.92 9.98
CA ILE A 659 37.14 24.72 10.79
C ILE A 659 37.46 24.87 12.29
N LEU A 660 38.65 24.47 12.72
CA LEU A 660 39.14 24.65 14.09
C LEU A 660 39.30 26.14 14.45
N GLU A 661 39.85 26.92 13.53
CA GLU A 661 40.08 28.35 13.68
C GLU A 661 39.36 29.11 12.56
N PRO A 662 38.02 29.22 12.60
CA PRO A 662 37.28 29.97 11.61
C PRO A 662 37.66 31.44 11.79
N GLY A 663 38.52 31.95 10.89
CA GLY A 663 38.92 33.35 10.92
C GLY A 663 37.71 34.29 10.92
N PRO A 664 37.85 35.56 11.33
CA PRO A 664 36.75 36.53 11.45
C PRO A 664 36.23 37.04 10.09
N GLY A 665 36.15 36.17 9.08
CA GLY A 665 35.76 36.51 7.73
C GLY A 665 34.33 37.04 7.64
N PRO A 666 34.04 37.93 6.66
CA PRO A 666 32.67 38.28 6.31
C PRO A 666 31.90 37.02 5.90
N LEU A 667 30.58 37.04 6.04
CA LEU A 667 29.75 36.00 5.44
C LEU A 667 29.95 35.98 3.92
N PRO A 668 29.91 34.79 3.29
CA PRO A 668 29.97 34.70 1.83
C PRO A 668 28.81 35.45 1.17
N GLU A 669 29.06 35.89 -0.07
CA GLU A 669 28.05 36.49 -0.94
C GLU A 669 26.98 35.51 -1.42
N ASP A 670 27.19 34.19 -1.26
CA ASP A 670 26.24 33.13 -1.63
C ASP A 670 26.37 31.94 -0.65
N SER A 671 25.37 31.06 -0.58
CA SER A 671 25.50 29.80 0.16
C SER A 671 26.42 28.80 -0.57
N TRP A 672 27.07 27.89 0.16
CA TRP A 672 27.93 26.88 -0.46
C TRP A 672 27.16 25.99 -1.45
N SER A 673 25.92 25.65 -1.14
CA SER A 673 25.03 24.90 -2.04
C SER A 673 24.70 25.64 -3.34
N MET A 674 24.77 26.98 -3.37
CA MET A 674 24.51 27.79 -4.57
C MET A 674 25.72 27.95 -5.48
N ARG A 675 26.91 28.20 -4.90
CA ARG A 675 28.12 28.52 -5.68
C ARG A 675 29.08 27.34 -5.79
N GLY A 676 29.24 26.55 -4.74
CA GLY A 676 30.28 25.52 -4.66
C GLY A 676 31.69 26.08 -4.87
N GLY A 677 32.62 25.20 -5.24
CA GLY A 677 33.96 25.55 -5.68
C GLY A 677 35.04 25.45 -4.59
N TYR A 678 36.29 25.24 -5.04
CA TYR A 678 37.47 25.19 -4.17
C TYR A 678 37.85 26.56 -3.58
N ASP A 679 37.37 27.64 -4.19
CA ASP A 679 37.62 29.04 -3.80
C ASP A 679 36.53 29.62 -2.89
N HIS A 680 35.48 28.83 -2.58
CA HIS A 680 34.40 29.28 -1.71
C HIS A 680 34.93 29.66 -0.32
N PRO A 681 34.56 30.83 0.24
CA PRO A 681 35.23 31.37 1.43
C PRO A 681 34.79 30.71 2.75
N GLN A 682 33.81 29.80 2.71
CA GLN A 682 33.38 29.03 3.88
C GLN A 682 34.49 28.06 4.34
N PRO A 683 34.75 27.95 5.65
CA PRO A 683 35.73 27.00 6.18
C PRO A 683 35.49 25.57 5.70
N GLY A 684 36.54 24.92 5.20
CA GLY A 684 36.47 23.53 4.73
C GLY A 684 35.76 23.34 3.38
N ALA A 685 35.38 24.41 2.68
CA ALA A 685 34.65 24.30 1.42
C ALA A 685 35.40 23.59 0.31
N ALA A 686 36.73 23.69 0.26
CA ALA A 686 37.52 22.93 -0.71
C ALA A 686 37.49 21.42 -0.43
N LEU A 687 37.46 21.01 0.84
CA LEU A 687 37.27 19.59 1.19
C LEU A 687 35.86 19.13 0.81
N MET A 688 34.83 19.94 1.10
CA MET A 688 33.45 19.62 0.68
C MET A 688 33.31 19.56 -0.84
N GLN A 689 33.95 20.48 -1.58
CA GLN A 689 33.99 20.43 -3.03
C GLN A 689 34.66 19.15 -3.52
N TYR A 690 35.78 18.73 -2.91
CA TYR A 690 36.45 17.46 -3.26
C TYR A 690 35.53 16.24 -3.10
N MET A 691 34.52 16.34 -2.22
CA MET A 691 33.50 15.31 -2.02
C MET A 691 32.38 15.32 -3.04
N MET A 692 32.31 16.28 -3.97
CA MET A 692 31.24 16.37 -4.96
C MET A 692 31.61 15.70 -6.29
N ARG A 693 30.58 15.33 -7.06
CA ARG A 693 30.74 14.75 -8.42
C ARG A 693 31.17 15.80 -9.44
N ASP A 694 30.55 16.98 -9.36
CA ASP A 694 30.64 18.02 -10.39
C ASP A 694 31.26 19.29 -9.79
N LEU A 695 31.99 20.02 -10.62
CA LEU A 695 32.46 21.37 -10.35
C LEU A 695 31.33 22.39 -10.66
N PRO A 696 31.40 23.63 -10.13
CA PRO A 696 30.41 24.67 -10.40
C PRO A 696 30.23 25.02 -11.88
N ASP A 697 31.22 24.73 -12.73
CA ASP A 697 31.15 24.91 -14.18
C ASP A 697 30.48 23.74 -14.93
N GLY A 698 29.97 22.75 -14.18
CA GLY A 698 29.32 21.54 -14.71
C GLY A 698 30.29 20.45 -15.13
N SER A 699 31.61 20.64 -15.02
CA SER A 699 32.59 19.62 -15.39
C SER A 699 32.74 18.54 -14.31
N ARG A 700 32.99 17.28 -14.70
CA ARG A 700 33.19 16.17 -13.75
C ARG A 700 34.52 16.33 -13.01
N GLN A 701 34.44 16.24 -11.69
CA GLN A 701 35.57 16.34 -10.80
C GLN A 701 36.39 15.04 -10.78
N PRO A 702 37.73 15.11 -10.89
CA PRO A 702 38.63 13.96 -10.71
C PRO A 702 38.81 13.61 -9.22
N SER A 703 37.72 13.35 -8.51
CA SER A 703 37.74 12.90 -7.11
C SER A 703 37.78 11.39 -6.98
N ILE A 704 38.15 10.89 -5.80
CA ILE A 704 38.09 9.46 -5.46
C ILE A 704 36.78 9.04 -4.80
N ILE A 705 35.79 9.94 -4.84
CA ILE A 705 34.58 9.88 -4.02
C ILE A 705 33.38 9.45 -4.87
N TYR A 706 33.04 10.24 -5.89
CA TYR A 706 31.90 9.98 -6.79
C TYR A 706 32.30 9.28 -8.10
N ASN A 707 33.59 8.99 -8.28
CA ASN A 707 34.05 8.17 -9.38
C ASN A 707 33.92 6.69 -9.03
N GLY A 708 33.74 5.87 -10.05
CA GLY A 708 33.66 4.43 -9.95
C GLY A 708 34.35 3.76 -11.11
N PHE A 709 34.29 2.43 -11.10
CA PHE A 709 34.84 1.57 -12.14
C PHE A 709 33.80 1.12 -13.17
N LEU A 710 32.60 1.72 -13.12
CA LEU A 710 31.49 1.49 -14.03
C LEU A 710 31.17 2.79 -14.78
N GLY A 711 30.80 2.64 -16.06
CA GLY A 711 30.27 3.72 -16.89
C GLY A 711 28.82 4.05 -16.56
N ASP A 712 28.27 5.09 -17.20
CA ASP A 712 26.85 5.46 -17.05
C ASP A 712 25.91 4.39 -17.64
N ASP A 713 26.43 3.48 -18.47
CA ASP A 713 25.78 2.28 -19.00
C ASP A 713 26.00 1.03 -18.14
N TYR A 714 26.56 1.22 -16.93
CA TYR A 714 26.93 0.17 -15.98
C TYR A 714 27.91 -0.87 -16.55
N GLN A 715 28.63 -0.56 -17.63
CA GLN A 715 29.71 -1.42 -18.11
C GLN A 715 31.01 -1.15 -17.34
N PRO A 716 31.81 -2.19 -17.05
CA PRO A 716 33.15 -2.01 -16.51
C PRO A 716 33.99 -1.09 -17.41
N LEU A 717 34.54 -0.04 -16.81
CA LEU A 717 35.46 0.86 -17.48
C LEU A 717 36.84 0.23 -17.55
N GLU A 718 37.45 0.21 -18.72
CA GLU A 718 38.82 -0.26 -18.87
C GLU A 718 39.78 0.63 -18.08
N LEU A 719 40.66 0.02 -17.29
CA LEU A 719 41.74 0.73 -16.62
C LEU A 719 42.91 0.91 -17.59
N ASP A 720 43.22 2.18 -17.90
CA ASP A 720 44.28 2.49 -18.86
C ASP A 720 45.68 2.02 -18.37
N ALA A 721 46.61 1.90 -19.33
CA ALA A 721 47.94 1.38 -19.04
C ALA A 721 48.71 2.28 -18.05
N SER A 722 48.51 3.60 -18.10
CA SER A 722 49.13 4.56 -17.19
C SER A 722 48.67 4.39 -15.75
N SER A 723 47.38 4.17 -15.51
CA SER A 723 46.82 3.97 -14.18
C SER A 723 47.27 2.64 -13.60
N ARG A 724 47.30 1.58 -14.41
CA ARG A 724 47.88 0.28 -14.01
C ARG A 724 49.35 0.43 -13.65
N GLN A 725 50.14 1.11 -14.47
CA GLN A 725 51.55 1.35 -14.20
C GLN A 725 51.75 2.15 -12.90
N TRP A 726 50.97 3.20 -12.69
CA TRP A 726 51.04 4.02 -11.48
C TRP A 726 50.72 3.22 -10.20
N LEU A 727 49.72 2.33 -10.25
CA LEU A 727 49.41 1.42 -9.15
C LEU A 727 50.57 0.44 -8.89
N ARG A 728 51.13 -0.17 -9.95
CA ARG A 728 52.26 -1.10 -9.84
C ARG A 728 53.50 -0.45 -9.24
N GLU A 729 53.86 0.74 -9.72
CA GLU A 729 54.98 1.52 -9.20
C GLU A 729 54.76 1.91 -7.74
N GLY A 730 53.50 2.16 -7.37
CA GLY A 730 53.07 2.34 -5.99
C GLY A 730 52.98 1.03 -5.17
N GLY A 731 53.28 -0.13 -5.73
CA GLY A 731 53.21 -1.42 -5.04
C GLY A 731 51.79 -1.90 -4.73
N VAL A 732 50.80 -1.42 -5.46
CA VAL A 732 49.39 -1.78 -5.30
C VAL A 732 49.01 -2.85 -6.32
N ARG A 733 48.41 -3.93 -5.84
CA ARG A 733 47.79 -5.00 -6.64
C ARG A 733 46.27 -5.01 -6.53
N ARG A 734 45.72 -4.40 -5.48
CA ARG A 734 44.28 -4.40 -5.23
C ARG A 734 43.76 -3.00 -4.95
N VAL A 735 42.62 -2.63 -5.53
CA VAL A 735 41.92 -1.38 -5.19
C VAL A 735 40.53 -1.74 -4.64
N VAL A 736 40.20 -1.26 -3.45
CA VAL A 736 38.94 -1.55 -2.76
C VAL A 736 38.13 -0.26 -2.59
N ALA A 737 36.85 -0.28 -2.95
CA ALA A 737 35.95 0.87 -2.86
C ALA A 737 34.56 0.54 -2.31
N GLY A 738 33.82 1.54 -1.78
CA GLY A 738 32.61 1.33 -0.99
C GLY A 738 31.44 2.34 -1.16
N HIS A 739 31.42 3.19 -2.20
CA HIS A 739 30.37 4.23 -2.39
C HIS A 739 29.34 3.93 -3.51
N LEU A 740 29.67 3.06 -4.47
CA LEU A 740 28.83 2.78 -5.64
C LEU A 740 28.27 1.35 -5.57
N PRO A 741 27.05 1.18 -5.03
CA PRO A 741 26.46 -0.12 -4.83
C PRO A 741 26.01 -0.72 -6.15
N HIS A 742 26.25 -2.02 -6.29
CA HIS A 742 26.00 -2.77 -7.51
C HIS A 742 25.41 -4.11 -7.12
N GLY A 743 24.13 -4.10 -6.76
CA GLY A 743 23.36 -5.28 -6.40
C GLY A 743 23.75 -5.95 -5.10
N ASP A 744 23.56 -7.27 -5.05
CA ASP A 744 23.57 -8.07 -3.83
C ASP A 744 24.95 -8.65 -3.48
N SER A 745 25.98 -8.39 -4.26
CA SER A 745 27.34 -8.89 -4.02
C SER A 745 28.39 -7.90 -4.52
N PRO A 746 29.58 -7.89 -3.90
CA PRO A 746 30.73 -7.15 -4.42
C PRO A 746 31.09 -7.53 -5.85
N LEU A 747 31.47 -6.53 -6.65
CA LEU A 747 31.96 -6.67 -8.02
C LEU A 747 33.49 -6.69 -7.98
N ILE A 748 34.03 -7.69 -8.67
CA ILE A 748 35.46 -7.94 -8.77
C ILE A 748 35.84 -7.75 -10.23
N LEU A 749 36.75 -6.82 -10.51
CA LEU A 749 37.26 -6.55 -11.86
C LEU A 749 38.75 -6.87 -11.87
N VAL A 750 39.18 -7.72 -12.81
CA VAL A 750 40.58 -8.14 -12.94
C VAL A 750 41.18 -7.54 -14.21
N TYR A 751 42.16 -6.67 -14.05
CA TYR A 751 42.90 -5.98 -15.11
C TYR A 751 44.36 -6.45 -15.10
N GLU A 752 44.65 -7.53 -15.82
CA GLU A 752 45.96 -8.20 -15.82
C GLU A 752 46.40 -8.61 -14.39
N ASP A 753 47.20 -7.78 -13.73
CA ASP A 753 47.78 -7.97 -12.40
C ASP A 753 47.15 -7.09 -11.31
N ILE A 754 46.16 -6.25 -11.68
CA ILE A 754 45.42 -5.40 -10.75
C ILE A 754 44.00 -5.93 -10.56
N THR A 755 43.57 -6.11 -9.31
CA THR A 755 42.19 -6.46 -8.96
C THR A 755 41.48 -5.27 -8.32
N VAL A 756 40.31 -4.92 -8.84
CA VAL A 756 39.44 -3.90 -8.24
C VAL A 756 38.25 -4.60 -7.58
N ILE A 757 37.93 -4.22 -6.35
CA ILE A 757 36.82 -4.77 -5.57
C ILE A 757 35.94 -3.60 -5.13
N THR A 758 34.71 -3.56 -5.60
CA THR A 758 33.71 -2.63 -5.08
C THR A 758 32.85 -3.39 -4.07
N ALA A 759 32.90 -3.00 -2.80
CA ALA A 759 32.33 -3.74 -1.66
C ALA A 759 30.97 -3.21 -1.18
N ASP A 760 30.45 -2.14 -1.79
CA ASP A 760 29.16 -1.58 -1.42
C ASP A 760 28.00 -2.46 -1.91
N ILE A 761 27.23 -3.00 -0.96
CA ILE A 761 26.01 -3.79 -1.21
C ILE A 761 24.78 -3.16 -0.56
N SER A 762 24.81 -1.86 -0.28
CA SER A 762 23.74 -1.16 0.46
C SER A 762 22.36 -1.24 -0.21
N TYR A 763 22.28 -1.72 -1.46
CA TYR A 763 21.06 -1.90 -2.25
C TYR A 763 20.81 -3.37 -2.62
N ALA A 764 21.17 -4.31 -1.75
CA ALA A 764 21.02 -5.75 -1.98
C ALA A 764 19.55 -6.28 -2.00
N SER A 765 18.55 -5.41 -2.10
CA SER A 765 17.11 -5.75 -2.14
C SER A 765 16.39 -5.07 -3.32
N GLU A 766 15.06 -5.18 -3.41
CA GLU A 766 14.25 -4.50 -4.43
C GLU A 766 14.46 -2.98 -4.35
N VAL A 767 15.13 -2.39 -5.34
CA VAL A 767 15.31 -0.94 -5.42
C VAL A 767 14.25 -0.36 -6.34
N VAL A 768 13.28 0.33 -5.75
CA VAL A 768 12.34 1.18 -6.48
C VAL A 768 12.79 2.63 -6.32
N TRP A 769 13.50 3.17 -7.32
CA TRP A 769 13.77 4.60 -7.41
C TRP A 769 12.52 5.33 -7.90
N GLU A 770 11.48 5.41 -7.08
CA GLU A 770 10.43 6.42 -7.26
C GLU A 770 10.80 7.62 -6.39
N ALA A 771 10.98 8.77 -7.05
CA ALA A 771 11.37 10.03 -6.42
C ALA A 771 10.25 10.50 -5.48
N GLU A 772 10.28 10.05 -4.23
CA GLU A 772 9.87 10.74 -2.99
C GLU A 772 9.78 9.80 -1.76
N ASP A 773 9.89 8.47 -1.92
CA ASP A 773 9.86 7.53 -0.79
C ASP A 773 10.97 6.46 -0.88
N GLU A 774 11.62 6.20 0.27
CA GLU A 774 12.62 5.16 0.57
C GLU A 774 13.47 4.63 -0.61
N THR A 775 14.73 5.09 -0.72
CA THR A 775 15.77 4.17 -1.19
C THR A 775 15.85 3.05 -0.16
N SER A 776 15.34 1.87 -0.51
CA SER A 776 15.40 0.61 0.25
C SER A 776 16.84 0.16 0.46
N ARG A 777 17.58 0.90 1.29
CA ARG A 777 18.74 0.31 1.95
C ARG A 777 18.14 -0.65 2.97
N ASP A 778 18.43 -1.93 2.80
CA ASP A 778 18.00 -2.99 3.71
C ASP A 778 19.18 -3.48 4.56
N GLN A 779 18.90 -4.31 5.56
CA GLN A 779 19.90 -4.88 6.47
C GLN A 779 20.78 -5.92 5.76
N ALA A 780 21.72 -5.46 4.93
CA ALA A 780 22.74 -6.29 4.30
C ALA A 780 24.11 -5.99 4.90
N VAL A 781 24.92 -7.03 5.08
CA VAL A 781 26.30 -6.91 5.58
C VAL A 781 27.22 -7.69 4.66
N CYS A 782 28.29 -7.05 4.21
CA CYS A 782 29.37 -7.67 3.45
C CYS A 782 30.70 -7.48 4.17
N GLU A 783 31.45 -8.56 4.33
CA GLU A 783 32.84 -8.55 4.76
C GLU A 783 33.72 -9.07 3.61
N VAL A 784 34.75 -8.30 3.26
CA VAL A 784 35.74 -8.66 2.24
C VAL A 784 37.06 -9.00 2.92
N LEU A 785 37.50 -10.25 2.78
CA LEU A 785 38.72 -10.80 3.38
C LEU A 785 39.82 -10.95 2.32
N LEU A 786 40.89 -10.16 2.42
CA LEU A 786 41.96 -10.07 1.40
C LEU A 786 43.17 -11.01 1.65
N GLY A 787 42.98 -12.12 2.38
CA GLY A 787 44.05 -13.09 2.74
C GLY A 787 44.47 -14.05 1.61
N GLU A 788 45.22 -15.11 1.95
CA GLU A 788 45.76 -16.09 0.97
C GLU A 788 44.70 -16.76 0.08
N GLU A 789 43.51 -17.03 0.61
CA GLU A 789 42.38 -17.59 -0.15
C GLU A 789 41.33 -16.55 -0.54
N GLY A 790 41.62 -15.26 -0.40
CA GLY A 790 40.77 -14.09 -0.74
C GLY A 790 39.26 -14.38 -0.83
N ARG A 791 38.46 -14.01 0.17
CA ARG A 791 37.04 -14.37 0.22
C ARG A 791 36.15 -13.16 0.43
N VAL A 792 34.94 -13.26 -0.07
CA VAL A 792 33.86 -12.30 0.15
C VAL A 792 32.71 -13.07 0.77
N HIS A 793 32.23 -12.64 1.92
CA HIS A 793 31.12 -13.30 2.60
C HIS A 793 30.24 -12.30 3.33
N GLY A 794 29.00 -12.69 3.57
CA GLY A 794 28.04 -11.79 4.19
C GLY A 794 26.65 -12.38 4.28
N ALA A 795 25.70 -11.51 4.59
CA ALA A 795 24.28 -11.83 4.55
C ALA A 795 23.54 -10.74 3.79
N LEU A 796 22.66 -11.15 2.88
CA LEU A 796 21.77 -10.24 2.18
C LEU A 796 20.66 -9.74 3.11
N ALA A 797 19.95 -8.71 2.65
CA ALA A 797 18.70 -8.21 3.24
C ALA A 797 17.67 -9.31 3.56
N THR A 798 17.66 -10.38 2.76
CA THR A 798 16.77 -11.54 2.93
C THR A 798 17.17 -12.47 4.08
N GLY A 799 18.29 -12.18 4.77
CA GLY A 799 18.92 -13.07 5.75
C GLY A 799 19.71 -14.22 5.12
N CYS A 800 19.80 -14.27 3.79
CA CYS A 800 20.50 -15.34 3.09
C CYS A 800 22.02 -15.11 3.18
N PRO A 801 22.80 -16.06 3.72
CA PRO A 801 24.24 -15.97 3.70
C PRO A 801 24.77 -16.12 2.27
N PHE A 802 25.91 -15.51 1.98
CA PHE A 802 26.68 -15.73 0.76
C PHE A 802 28.16 -15.84 1.08
N GLU A 803 28.87 -16.66 0.32
CA GLU A 803 30.33 -16.75 0.33
C GLU A 803 30.80 -16.99 -1.11
N ALA A 804 31.81 -16.22 -1.55
CA ALA A 804 32.42 -16.30 -2.86
C ALA A 804 33.94 -16.12 -2.72
N ARG A 805 34.71 -16.70 -3.65
CA ARG A 805 36.16 -16.50 -3.68
C ARG A 805 36.52 -15.35 -4.62
N LEU A 806 37.57 -14.61 -4.28
CA LEU A 806 38.07 -13.49 -5.08
C LEU A 806 38.74 -13.96 -6.38
N ASP A 807 39.15 -15.23 -6.46
CA ASP A 807 39.74 -15.87 -7.64
C ASP A 807 38.70 -16.51 -8.59
N ASP A 808 37.42 -16.50 -8.24
CA ASP A 808 36.37 -17.00 -9.11
C ASP A 808 36.27 -16.13 -10.37
N PRO A 809 36.28 -16.72 -11.59
CA PRO A 809 36.20 -15.95 -12.81
C PRO A 809 34.82 -15.28 -12.94
N LEU A 810 34.79 -14.03 -13.42
CA LEU A 810 33.56 -13.39 -13.88
C LEU A 810 32.93 -14.29 -14.96
N LEU A 811 31.72 -14.79 -14.69
CA LEU A 811 31.07 -15.79 -15.54
C LEU A 811 30.39 -15.17 -16.78
N GLY A 812 30.49 -13.85 -16.96
CA GLY A 812 30.16 -13.16 -18.21
C GLY A 812 28.67 -12.86 -18.38
N THR A 813 28.21 -12.82 -19.63
CA THR A 813 26.82 -12.49 -20.00
C THR A 813 26.01 -13.77 -20.24
N LEU A 814 24.76 -13.83 -19.79
CA LEU A 814 23.85 -14.89 -20.26
C LEU A 814 23.58 -14.71 -21.78
N ARG A 815 23.33 -15.81 -22.49
CA ARG A 815 22.99 -15.79 -23.93
C ARG A 815 21.48 -15.97 -24.13
N GLY A 816 20.96 -15.52 -25.28
CA GLY A 816 19.56 -15.74 -25.67
C GLY A 816 18.59 -14.71 -25.08
N GLU A 817 17.40 -15.14 -24.68
CA GLU A 817 16.33 -14.28 -24.12
C GLU A 817 16.74 -13.57 -22.82
N HIS A 818 17.84 -14.00 -22.19
CA HIS A 818 18.37 -13.43 -20.95
C HIS A 818 19.66 -12.61 -21.16
N ALA A 819 19.96 -12.14 -22.38
CA ALA A 819 21.17 -11.35 -22.67
C ALA A 819 21.30 -10.02 -21.86
N GLU A 820 20.20 -9.59 -21.26
CA GLU A 820 20.10 -8.48 -20.31
C GLU A 820 20.77 -8.77 -18.93
N TRP A 821 21.07 -10.04 -18.62
CA TRP A 821 21.64 -10.47 -17.34
C TRP A 821 23.17 -10.66 -17.41
N ARG A 822 23.86 -10.26 -16.34
CA ARG A 822 25.30 -10.37 -16.13
C ARG A 822 25.57 -11.30 -14.95
N VAL A 823 26.48 -12.26 -15.11
CA VAL A 823 26.90 -13.18 -14.06
C VAL A 823 28.09 -12.61 -13.32
N LYS A 824 27.88 -12.26 -12.05
CA LYS A 824 28.87 -11.66 -11.16
C LYS A 824 29.78 -12.67 -10.49
N GLY A 825 29.30 -13.90 -10.29
CA GLY A 825 30.06 -14.96 -9.65
C GLY A 825 29.22 -16.20 -9.37
N ARG A 826 29.76 -17.07 -8.52
CA ARG A 826 29.11 -18.32 -8.10
C ARG A 826 29.13 -18.43 -6.59
N ALA A 827 28.01 -18.83 -5.99
CA ALA A 827 27.92 -19.16 -4.56
C ALA A 827 27.15 -20.48 -4.42
N ASP A 828 27.71 -21.46 -3.71
CA ASP A 828 27.09 -22.78 -3.45
C ASP A 828 26.51 -23.46 -4.71
N GLY A 829 27.20 -23.34 -5.85
CA GLY A 829 26.78 -23.93 -7.13
C GLY A 829 25.80 -23.09 -7.94
N ARG A 830 25.21 -22.03 -7.36
CA ARG A 830 24.27 -21.10 -8.00
C ARG A 830 24.97 -19.87 -8.60
N LEU A 831 24.38 -19.28 -9.65
CA LEU A 831 24.89 -18.06 -10.29
C LEU A 831 24.37 -16.81 -9.58
N ILE A 832 25.25 -15.84 -9.35
CA ILE A 832 24.89 -14.51 -8.87
C ILE A 832 24.74 -13.58 -10.08
N LEU A 833 23.60 -12.92 -10.22
CA LEU A 833 23.25 -12.17 -11.43
C LEU A 833 22.92 -10.69 -11.16
N SER A 834 23.09 -9.83 -12.16
CA SER A 834 22.42 -8.52 -12.21
C SER A 834 21.91 -8.17 -13.59
N LYS A 835 20.87 -7.34 -13.67
CA LYS A 835 20.27 -6.87 -14.92
C LYS A 835 20.63 -5.38 -15.16
N ASN A 836 20.97 -5.03 -16.40
CA ASN A 836 21.56 -3.72 -16.72
C ASN A 836 20.56 -2.55 -16.82
N ASP A 837 19.26 -2.81 -16.98
CA ASP A 837 18.34 -1.80 -17.50
C ASP A 837 17.42 -1.20 -16.41
N LYS A 838 17.45 -1.80 -15.21
CA LYS A 838 16.74 -1.38 -13.98
C LYS A 838 17.53 -1.89 -12.78
N TRP A 839 17.44 -1.20 -11.65
CA TRP A 839 17.96 -1.64 -10.35
C TRP A 839 17.16 -2.84 -9.83
N ASP A 840 17.25 -3.99 -10.51
CA ASP A 840 16.57 -5.24 -10.16
C ASP A 840 17.62 -6.27 -9.73
N PHE A 841 17.69 -6.48 -8.42
CA PHE A 841 18.63 -7.39 -7.75
C PHE A 841 17.92 -8.62 -7.17
N THR A 842 16.69 -8.90 -7.61
CA THR A 842 15.80 -9.89 -6.98
C THR A 842 16.00 -11.33 -7.45
N CYS A 843 16.66 -11.55 -8.59
CA CYS A 843 16.60 -12.84 -9.26
C CYS A 843 17.92 -13.62 -9.16
N ARG A 844 17.87 -14.71 -8.39
CA ARG A 844 18.80 -15.83 -8.52
C ARG A 844 18.21 -16.83 -9.51
N LEU A 845 18.93 -17.14 -10.59
CA LEU A 845 18.59 -18.28 -11.45
C LEU A 845 19.17 -19.54 -10.80
N GLU A 846 18.31 -20.54 -10.53
CA GLU A 846 18.74 -21.88 -10.10
C GLU A 846 19.49 -22.65 -11.19
#